data_AF-A0A4R3MY61-F1
#
_entry.id   AF-A0A4R3MY61-F1
#
_cell.length_a   1.000
_cell.length_b   1.000
_cell.length_c   1.000
_cell.angle_alpha   90.00
_cell.angle_beta   90.00
_cell.angle_gamma   90.00
#
_symmetry.space_group_name_H-M   'P 1'
#
loop_
_entity.id
_entity.type
_entity.pdbx_description
1 polymer ?
#
loop_
_entity_poly.entity_id
_entity_poly.type
_entity_poly.pdbx_seq_one_letter_code
_entity_poly.pdbx_strand_id
1 'polypeptide(L)'
;MSITATTDITTLGTADIVALTESEIKALTATQVKALSAVQVTAFTTAQIPHFGGAQFKSFGKTQVDALQTNQIVALTVSQIPEITPIIKLLTTTQVAALETEDLATFDAKTQIKLLSAAQTGALGTSQIQALTNAQLGAFAKNQVAGLTTTQIAAFTTGQIGGLAAAAIKSFTATQIGALETQDVQQLTAAQFKGFTKTQVPGLTTSQIVALETSQIAGITPLIKLLSTSQVAALETQDLAAFDAKTQIKLLSSAQTGALGTSQIQALTTAQLGAFAKNQVAGLSTAQIAAFTTGQIGGLAAAAIKSFSSTQIAALETVDVQQLTAAQFKGFTKTQVPGLTTNQIVALETSQIAGITPLIKFLSTSQVAALETQDLAAFDAKTQIKLLSSAQTGALGTSQIQALTTAQLGAFAKNQVAGLSTAQIAAFTTGQIGGLAAAAIKSFSSTQIAALETVDVQQLTAAQFKGFTKTQVDGLTTAQIVALEISQIAGITPLIKLLSTAQVAALETQDLAAFDAKTQFKLLSNTQVGALNTSQIQALTSAQIQEIDAKKLPGLTTSQIAALTSTQIGAFSVATVQALSDNQIQALGSDIVGLTQIGSLKNSQIVALTTAQAALLTATQMGALTAAQIGAIETADLAVLSSTQLNVWSKAQTMGLSTNQLGALTTSGVTWLTTTTAQISPLVLDLNGDGIKTLSLAQGTQFALDPDVPTLRNGWVDANDGLLVRDLNANGKIDDGTELFGTATRLANGEKATDGYAALSELDSNGDGAITAADAAWSELKVWQDSNSDGVSQAGELKSLAELGIKQMDLNAQATSVMNNGNWVGLVSSFETVDGETHEMADVWFTVEKAGVQVAGDVLRTQVGGMVQAMAEFASGAGTPTGTTGSLTDAPDPTRFAASVASMATTLTSFMQGNPDFGAHSGTALASVLKPQEPGKPQTDLLTVSPMLTSSS
;
A
#
# COMPACT_ATOMS: atom_id res chain seq x y z
N MET A 1 122.58 59.98 -13.04
CA MET A 1 122.01 61.33 -12.83
C MET A 1 121.73 61.54 -11.34
N SER A 2 122.35 62.53 -10.68
CA SER A 2 122.00 62.85 -9.29
C SER A 2 120.66 63.60 -9.24
N ILE A 3 119.55 62.86 -9.07
CA ILE A 3 118.20 63.43 -8.94
C ILE A 3 118.05 63.95 -7.50
N THR A 4 118.32 65.23 -7.27
CA THR A 4 118.41 65.80 -5.92
C THR A 4 117.23 66.71 -5.56
N ALA A 5 116.59 67.33 -6.55
CA ALA A 5 115.37 68.12 -6.38
C ALA A 5 114.14 67.43 -7.00
N THR A 6 112.93 67.87 -6.61
CA THR A 6 111.66 67.40 -7.20
C THR A 6 111.47 67.92 -8.63
N THR A 7 112.04 69.07 -8.98
CA THR A 7 112.03 69.58 -10.37
C THR A 7 112.82 68.71 -11.34
N ASP A 8 113.83 67.99 -10.84
CA ASP A 8 114.70 67.13 -11.65
C ASP A 8 113.92 65.94 -12.20
N ILE A 9 113.03 65.33 -11.42
CA ILE A 9 112.24 64.17 -11.88
C ILE A 9 111.18 64.57 -12.91
N THR A 10 110.59 65.77 -12.79
CA THR A 10 109.51 66.23 -13.70
C THR A 10 110.00 66.62 -15.09
N THR A 11 111.31 66.79 -15.27
CA THR A 11 111.93 67.21 -16.55
C THR A 11 112.54 66.04 -17.34
N LEU A 12 112.61 64.84 -16.74
CA LEU A 12 113.15 63.63 -17.39
C LEU A 12 112.24 63.14 -18.52
N GLY A 13 112.83 62.88 -19.69
CA GLY A 13 112.17 62.18 -20.79
C GLY A 13 112.06 60.68 -20.54
N THR A 14 111.34 59.95 -21.40
CA THR A 14 111.17 58.49 -21.28
C THR A 14 112.50 57.73 -21.37
N ALA A 15 113.43 58.19 -22.21
CA ALA A 15 114.77 57.61 -22.31
C ALA A 15 115.59 57.77 -21.02
N ASP A 16 115.43 58.90 -20.33
CA ASP A 16 116.11 59.16 -19.05
C ASP A 16 115.56 58.25 -17.95
N ILE A 17 114.24 57.99 -17.94
CA ILE A 17 113.61 57.05 -17.01
C ILE A 17 114.13 55.62 -17.24
N VAL A 18 114.23 55.17 -18.50
CA VAL A 18 114.77 53.85 -18.84
C VAL A 18 116.24 53.69 -18.43
N ALA A 19 117.01 54.78 -18.40
CA ALA A 19 118.42 54.78 -18.04
C ALA A 19 118.69 54.80 -16.51
N LEU A 20 117.66 54.95 -15.67
CA LEU A 20 117.83 54.97 -14.20
C LEU A 20 118.36 53.63 -13.67
N THR A 21 119.40 53.72 -12.84
CA THR A 21 120.02 52.59 -12.14
C THR A 21 119.21 52.17 -10.92
N GLU A 22 119.45 50.96 -10.41
CA GLU A 22 118.87 50.46 -9.16
C GLU A 22 119.04 51.44 -7.99
N SER A 23 120.24 51.99 -7.80
CA SER A 23 120.53 52.95 -6.72
C SER A 23 119.73 54.24 -6.87
N GLU A 24 119.50 54.69 -8.10
CA GLU A 24 118.74 55.93 -8.37
C GLU A 24 117.25 55.72 -8.12
N ILE A 25 116.70 54.57 -8.53
CA ILE A 25 115.29 54.20 -8.28
C ILE A 25 115.04 54.05 -6.77
N LYS A 26 115.95 53.36 -6.06
CA LYS A 26 115.89 53.19 -4.60
C LYS A 26 116.02 54.51 -3.83
N ALA A 27 116.71 55.50 -4.39
CA ALA A 27 116.90 56.81 -3.78
C ALA A 27 115.75 57.80 -4.03
N LEU A 28 114.78 57.48 -4.90
CA LEU A 28 113.64 58.35 -5.17
C LEU A 28 112.84 58.65 -3.89
N THR A 29 112.72 59.93 -3.57
CA THR A 29 111.94 60.40 -2.41
C THR A 29 110.44 60.33 -2.68
N ALA A 30 109.63 60.35 -1.62
CA ALA A 30 108.16 60.34 -1.74
C ALA A 30 107.61 61.47 -2.63
N THR A 31 108.19 62.67 -2.53
CA THR A 31 107.82 63.82 -3.35
C THR A 31 108.17 63.60 -4.82
N GLN A 32 109.33 63.01 -5.11
CA GLN A 32 109.76 62.70 -6.47
C GLN A 32 108.87 61.62 -7.11
N VAL A 33 108.57 60.53 -6.39
CA VAL A 33 107.67 59.47 -6.89
C VAL A 33 106.28 60.02 -7.20
N LYS A 34 105.73 60.87 -6.32
CA LYS A 34 104.41 61.49 -6.52
C LYS A 34 104.39 62.49 -7.69
N ALA A 35 105.53 63.05 -8.06
CA ALA A 35 105.68 64.00 -9.16
C ALA A 35 105.84 63.33 -10.53
N LEU A 36 106.06 62.00 -10.59
CA LEU A 36 106.13 61.27 -11.86
C LEU A 36 104.82 61.39 -12.64
N SER A 37 104.93 61.75 -13.92
CA SER A 37 103.80 61.73 -14.86
C SER A 37 103.44 60.30 -15.29
N ALA A 38 102.23 60.10 -15.81
CA ALA A 38 101.81 58.79 -16.34
C ALA A 38 102.78 58.26 -17.42
N VAL A 39 103.25 59.15 -18.31
CA VAL A 39 104.21 58.81 -19.37
C VAL A 39 105.54 58.34 -18.79
N GLN A 40 106.03 58.99 -17.73
CA GLN A 40 107.25 58.57 -17.06
C GLN A 40 107.08 57.24 -16.33
N VAL A 41 105.93 56.99 -15.69
CA VAL A 41 105.67 55.69 -15.04
C VAL A 41 105.61 54.56 -16.07
N THR A 42 104.98 54.77 -17.23
CA THR A 42 104.96 53.77 -18.31
C THR A 42 106.34 53.49 -18.90
N ALA A 43 107.30 54.39 -18.74
CA ALA A 43 108.64 54.25 -19.30
C ALA A 43 109.57 53.34 -18.47
N PHE A 44 109.26 53.06 -17.20
CA PHE A 44 110.04 52.10 -16.42
C PHE A 44 110.00 50.71 -17.07
N THR A 45 111.16 50.08 -17.23
CA THR A 45 111.23 48.72 -17.78
C THR A 45 110.85 47.68 -16.73
N THR A 46 110.47 46.47 -17.16
CA THR A 46 110.21 45.35 -16.23
C THR A 46 111.42 45.01 -15.36
N ALA A 47 112.64 45.17 -15.88
CA ALA A 47 113.88 44.99 -15.11
C ALA A 47 114.06 46.04 -14.00
N GLN A 48 113.45 47.22 -14.13
CA GLN A 48 113.54 48.29 -13.14
C GLN A 48 112.48 48.18 -12.02
N ILE A 49 111.38 47.46 -12.24
CA ILE A 49 110.31 47.29 -11.25
C ILE A 49 110.80 46.62 -9.95
N PRO A 50 111.65 45.57 -9.98
CA PRO A 50 112.24 44.97 -8.78
C PRO A 50 113.04 45.92 -7.89
N HIS A 51 113.43 47.10 -8.39
CA HIS A 51 114.20 48.08 -7.62
C HIS A 51 113.34 49.05 -6.80
N PHE A 52 112.02 49.06 -7.01
CA PHE A 52 111.10 49.84 -6.17
C PHE A 52 110.89 49.17 -4.81
N GLY A 53 110.95 49.97 -3.74
CA GLY A 53 110.73 49.53 -2.36
C GLY A 53 109.41 50.04 -1.77
N GLY A 54 109.11 49.64 -0.52
CA GLY A 54 107.87 50.05 0.17
C GLY A 54 107.70 51.56 0.36
N ALA A 55 108.79 52.33 0.46
CA ALA A 55 108.72 53.79 0.54
C ALA A 55 108.22 54.42 -0.77
N GLN A 56 108.68 53.88 -1.91
CA GLN A 56 108.24 54.31 -3.23
C GLN A 56 106.79 53.91 -3.45
N PHE A 57 106.43 52.64 -3.27
CA PHE A 57 105.05 52.16 -3.45
C PHE A 57 104.04 52.92 -2.59
N LYS A 58 104.37 53.24 -1.34
CA LYS A 58 103.52 54.09 -0.48
C LYS A 58 103.28 55.49 -1.04
N SER A 59 104.17 55.98 -1.89
CA SER A 59 104.14 57.33 -2.46
C SER A 59 103.44 57.40 -3.83
N PHE A 60 103.20 56.26 -4.48
CA PHE A 60 102.40 56.18 -5.70
C PHE A 60 100.95 56.65 -5.44
N GLY A 61 100.51 57.66 -6.18
CA GLY A 61 99.12 58.10 -6.22
C GLY A 61 98.34 57.41 -7.35
N LYS A 62 97.04 57.73 -7.48
CA LYS A 62 96.17 57.12 -8.49
C LYS A 62 96.73 57.26 -9.91
N THR A 63 97.20 58.46 -10.28
CA THR A 63 97.79 58.72 -11.61
C THR A 63 98.98 57.80 -11.91
N GLN A 64 99.86 57.60 -10.93
CA GLN A 64 101.02 56.74 -11.12
C GLN A 64 100.61 55.27 -11.15
N VAL A 65 99.71 54.84 -10.26
CA VAL A 65 99.24 53.44 -10.26
C VAL A 65 98.50 53.11 -11.54
N ASP A 66 97.58 53.96 -12.02
CA ASP A 66 96.84 53.75 -13.28
C ASP A 66 97.78 53.62 -14.49
N ALA A 67 98.94 54.30 -14.43
CA ALA A 67 99.94 54.30 -15.50
C ALA A 67 100.85 53.07 -15.50
N LEU A 68 100.84 52.23 -14.46
CA LEU A 68 101.58 50.97 -14.46
C LEU A 68 101.01 50.02 -15.53
N GLN A 69 101.86 49.50 -16.39
CA GLN A 69 101.49 48.52 -17.40
C GLN A 69 101.40 47.11 -16.80
N THR A 70 100.62 46.21 -17.42
CA THR A 70 100.42 44.85 -16.91
C THR A 70 101.72 44.04 -16.85
N ASN A 71 102.62 44.20 -17.83
CA ASN A 71 103.95 43.60 -17.80
C ASN A 71 104.83 44.14 -16.65
N GLN A 72 104.65 45.39 -16.23
CA GLN A 72 105.32 45.95 -15.06
C GLN A 72 104.74 45.36 -13.76
N ILE A 73 103.43 45.09 -13.71
CA ILE A 73 102.81 44.38 -12.59
C ILE A 73 103.31 42.93 -12.49
N VAL A 74 103.40 42.21 -13.62
CA VAL A 74 103.98 40.86 -13.70
C VAL A 74 105.46 40.83 -13.28
N ALA A 75 106.19 41.94 -13.45
CA ALA A 75 107.60 42.02 -13.07
C ALA A 75 107.85 42.25 -11.57
N LEU A 76 106.79 42.32 -10.76
CA LEU A 76 106.92 42.34 -9.30
C LEU A 76 107.50 41.00 -8.83
N THR A 77 108.27 41.06 -7.74
CA THR A 77 108.78 39.85 -7.08
C THR A 77 107.95 39.54 -5.83
N VAL A 78 107.92 38.27 -5.42
CA VAL A 78 107.25 37.85 -4.17
C VAL A 78 107.70 38.68 -2.95
N SER A 79 108.97 39.09 -2.89
CA SER A 79 109.49 39.97 -1.83
C SER A 79 108.90 41.38 -1.82
N GLN A 80 108.40 41.88 -2.95
CA GLN A 80 107.77 43.19 -3.08
C GLN A 80 106.26 43.16 -2.79
N ILE A 81 105.64 41.97 -2.73
CA ILE A 81 104.20 41.85 -2.49
C ILE A 81 103.76 42.51 -1.17
N PRO A 82 104.44 42.34 -0.03
CA PRO A 82 104.09 43.09 1.18
C PRO A 82 104.19 44.62 1.00
N GLU A 83 105.11 45.08 0.15
CA GLU A 83 105.42 46.49 -0.06
C GLU A 83 104.36 47.22 -0.89
N ILE A 84 103.67 46.53 -1.80
CA ILE A 84 102.59 47.11 -2.63
C ILE A 84 101.26 47.28 -1.88
N THR A 85 101.16 46.85 -0.62
CA THR A 85 99.94 46.98 0.21
C THR A 85 99.24 48.34 0.11
N PRO A 86 99.94 49.50 0.14
CA PRO A 86 99.30 50.82 0.03
C PRO A 86 98.57 51.08 -1.30
N ILE A 87 98.98 50.41 -2.38
CA ILE A 87 98.48 50.65 -3.74
C ILE A 87 97.50 49.58 -4.22
N ILE A 88 97.30 48.46 -3.51
CA ILE A 88 96.38 47.37 -3.93
C ILE A 88 94.99 47.92 -4.28
N LYS A 89 94.43 48.82 -3.46
CA LYS A 89 93.11 49.44 -3.70
C LYS A 89 93.06 50.40 -4.90
N LEU A 90 94.22 50.84 -5.40
CA LEU A 90 94.36 51.78 -6.51
C LEU A 90 94.59 51.05 -7.85
N LEU A 91 94.97 49.78 -7.83
CA LEU A 91 95.19 48.99 -9.04
C LEU A 91 93.93 48.98 -9.92
N THR A 92 94.10 49.05 -11.23
CA THR A 92 93.00 48.85 -12.17
C THR A 92 92.60 47.37 -12.23
N THR A 93 91.41 47.08 -12.74
CA THR A 93 90.97 45.69 -12.96
C THR A 93 91.91 44.93 -13.91
N THR A 94 92.43 45.60 -14.94
CA THR A 94 93.39 45.03 -15.88
C THR A 94 94.72 44.71 -15.20
N GLN A 95 95.19 45.55 -14.28
CA GLN A 95 96.40 45.28 -13.50
C GLN A 95 96.21 44.12 -12.53
N VAL A 96 95.06 44.05 -11.85
CA VAL A 96 94.75 42.92 -10.94
C VAL A 96 94.64 41.60 -11.70
N ALA A 97 94.03 41.61 -12.88
CA ALA A 97 93.98 40.43 -13.76
C ALA A 97 95.37 39.97 -14.25
N ALA A 98 96.37 40.86 -14.23
CA ALA A 98 97.73 40.55 -14.64
C ALA A 98 98.65 40.07 -13.51
N LEU A 99 98.22 40.10 -12.24
CA LEU A 99 99.00 39.54 -11.13
C LEU A 99 99.29 38.05 -11.37
N GLU A 100 100.50 37.58 -11.07
CA GLU A 100 100.78 36.16 -11.20
C GLU A 100 100.07 35.37 -10.08
N THR A 101 99.76 34.09 -10.34
CA THR A 101 99.14 33.21 -9.34
C THR A 101 100.02 33.04 -8.10
N GLU A 102 101.34 33.04 -8.29
CA GLU A 102 102.34 32.94 -7.22
C GLU A 102 102.32 34.17 -6.33
N ASP A 103 102.30 35.37 -6.92
CA ASP A 103 102.17 36.63 -6.18
C ASP A 103 100.89 36.67 -5.36
N LEU A 104 99.76 36.39 -6.00
CA LEU A 104 98.45 36.44 -5.36
C LEU A 104 98.34 35.42 -4.22
N ALA A 105 98.92 34.23 -4.36
CA ALA A 105 98.96 33.21 -3.32
C ALA A 105 99.72 33.68 -2.07
N THR A 106 100.62 34.66 -2.18
CA THR A 106 101.34 35.23 -1.03
C THR A 106 100.63 36.40 -0.34
N PHE A 107 99.49 36.87 -0.87
CA PHE A 107 98.76 37.98 -0.27
C PHE A 107 98.28 37.63 1.15
N ASP A 108 98.59 38.46 2.14
CA ASP A 108 98.06 38.24 3.48
C ASP A 108 96.54 38.41 3.51
N ALA A 109 95.86 37.39 4.04
CA ALA A 109 94.41 37.32 4.10
C ALA A 109 93.80 38.50 4.89
N LYS A 110 94.46 38.98 5.95
CA LYS A 110 93.90 40.00 6.84
C LYS A 110 94.15 41.42 6.36
N THR A 111 95.25 41.66 5.66
CA THR A 111 95.75 43.01 5.34
C THR A 111 95.74 43.35 3.87
N GLN A 112 95.87 42.37 2.96
CA GLN A 112 96.01 42.63 1.53
C GLN A 112 94.77 42.21 0.75
N ILE A 113 94.28 40.99 0.98
CA ILE A 113 93.08 40.47 0.30
C ILE A 113 91.88 41.41 0.50
N LYS A 114 91.66 41.91 1.72
CA LYS A 114 90.55 42.81 2.05
C LYS A 114 90.60 44.19 1.38
N LEU A 115 91.75 44.58 0.81
CA LEU A 115 91.92 45.87 0.13
C LEU A 115 91.42 45.84 -1.31
N LEU A 116 91.23 44.66 -1.91
CA LEU A 116 90.65 44.56 -3.25
C LEU A 116 89.19 45.04 -3.23
N SER A 117 88.83 45.89 -4.17
CA SER A 117 87.44 46.27 -4.43
C SER A 117 86.65 45.11 -5.05
N ALA A 118 85.32 45.25 -5.11
CA ALA A 118 84.45 44.29 -5.78
C ALA A 118 84.83 44.11 -7.27
N ALA A 119 85.08 45.22 -7.98
CA ALA A 119 85.47 45.19 -9.38
C ALA A 119 86.83 44.51 -9.60
N GLN A 120 87.81 44.79 -8.75
CA GLN A 120 89.12 44.12 -8.79
C GLN A 120 89.00 42.63 -8.49
N THR A 121 88.17 42.24 -7.50
CA THR A 121 87.93 40.83 -7.18
C THR A 121 87.28 40.10 -8.36
N GLY A 122 86.31 40.73 -9.03
CA GLY A 122 85.67 40.19 -10.24
C GLY A 122 86.58 40.15 -11.48
N ALA A 123 87.70 40.87 -11.47
CA ALA A 123 88.67 40.88 -12.56
C ALA A 123 89.72 39.74 -12.46
N LEU A 124 89.79 39.04 -11.32
CA LEU A 124 90.70 37.90 -11.17
C LEU A 124 90.35 36.79 -12.19
N GLY A 125 91.35 36.20 -12.83
CA GLY A 125 91.18 35.00 -13.66
C GLY A 125 90.83 33.77 -12.82
N THR A 126 90.32 32.73 -13.46
CA THR A 126 89.97 31.46 -12.80
C THR A 126 91.18 30.77 -12.19
N SER A 127 92.34 30.77 -12.86
CA SER A 127 93.60 30.24 -12.30
C SER A 127 94.09 31.03 -11.07
N GLN A 128 93.90 32.35 -11.05
CA GLN A 128 94.20 33.20 -9.89
C GLN A 128 93.29 32.85 -8.70
N ILE A 129 92.00 32.62 -8.95
CA ILE A 129 91.06 32.17 -7.92
C ILE A 129 91.46 30.79 -7.36
N GLN A 130 91.86 29.85 -8.21
CA GLN A 130 92.32 28.52 -7.79
C GLN A 130 93.62 28.56 -6.97
N ALA A 131 94.48 29.55 -7.19
CA ALA A 131 95.71 29.73 -6.44
C ALA A 131 95.49 30.28 -5.00
N LEU A 132 94.30 30.82 -4.70
CA LEU A 132 93.99 31.34 -3.36
C LEU A 132 93.84 30.22 -2.33
N THR A 133 94.40 30.44 -1.15
CA THR A 133 94.22 29.58 0.03
C THR A 133 92.84 29.76 0.66
N ASN A 134 92.39 28.78 1.43
CA ASN A 134 91.14 28.88 2.22
C ASN A 134 91.13 30.06 3.19
N ALA A 135 92.30 30.44 3.72
CA ALA A 135 92.43 31.61 4.58
C ALA A 135 92.18 32.92 3.81
N GLN A 136 92.68 33.03 2.58
CA GLN A 136 92.45 34.20 1.71
C GLN A 136 91.00 34.26 1.23
N LEU A 137 90.44 33.15 0.75
CA LEU A 137 89.02 33.07 0.36
C LEU A 137 88.08 33.42 1.53
N GLY A 138 88.37 32.88 2.71
CA GLY A 138 87.60 33.16 3.93
C GLY A 138 87.73 34.61 4.43
N ALA A 139 88.72 35.36 3.95
CA ALA A 139 88.93 36.75 4.33
C ALA A 139 88.23 37.77 3.41
N PHE A 140 87.68 37.34 2.27
CA PHE A 140 86.88 38.22 1.42
C PHE A 140 85.71 38.84 2.21
N ALA A 141 85.60 40.16 2.10
CA ALA A 141 84.47 40.92 2.60
C ALA A 141 83.24 40.70 1.71
N LYS A 142 82.05 41.00 2.24
CA LYS A 142 80.77 40.77 1.55
C LYS A 142 80.71 41.42 0.16
N ASN A 143 81.24 42.63 0.00
CA ASN A 143 81.29 43.33 -1.29
C ASN A 143 82.25 42.66 -2.29
N GLN A 144 83.33 42.03 -1.82
CA GLN A 144 84.29 41.32 -2.66
C GLN A 144 83.70 40.01 -3.14
N VAL A 145 83.04 39.27 -2.25
CA VAL A 145 82.29 38.06 -2.63
C VAL A 145 81.20 38.41 -3.64
N ALA A 146 80.46 39.50 -3.46
CA ALA A 146 79.48 39.96 -4.45
C ALA A 146 80.10 40.37 -5.81
N GLY A 147 81.40 40.68 -5.84
CA GLY A 147 82.15 40.97 -7.07
C GLY A 147 82.59 39.72 -7.85
N LEU A 148 82.59 38.53 -7.23
CA LEU A 148 82.94 37.28 -7.91
C LEU A 148 81.92 36.95 -9.00
N THR A 149 82.40 36.57 -10.17
CA THR A 149 81.59 36.10 -11.30
C THR A 149 81.22 34.63 -11.11
N THR A 150 80.16 34.17 -11.78
CA THR A 150 79.76 32.75 -11.76
C THR A 150 80.83 31.83 -12.34
N THR A 151 81.59 32.29 -13.34
CA THR A 151 82.74 31.57 -13.92
C THR A 151 83.87 31.42 -12.92
N GLN A 152 84.14 32.44 -12.10
CA GLN A 152 85.12 32.33 -11.02
C GLN A 152 84.65 31.36 -9.92
N ILE A 153 83.36 31.40 -9.55
CA ILE A 153 82.81 30.48 -8.54
C ILE A 153 82.89 29.03 -9.02
N ALA A 154 82.48 28.74 -10.25
CA ALA A 154 82.57 27.39 -10.84
C ALA A 154 84.03 26.90 -10.98
N ALA A 155 85.01 27.81 -10.97
CA ALA A 155 86.42 27.44 -11.03
C ALA A 155 87.03 27.13 -9.65
N PHE A 156 86.31 27.31 -8.53
CA PHE A 156 86.84 26.92 -7.22
C PHE A 156 87.16 25.42 -7.23
N THR A 157 88.22 25.03 -6.54
CA THR A 157 88.49 23.62 -6.30
C THR A 157 87.51 23.08 -5.24
N THR A 158 87.20 21.79 -5.32
CA THR A 158 86.37 21.08 -4.33
C THR A 158 86.88 21.27 -2.89
N GLY A 159 88.21 21.26 -2.70
CA GLY A 159 88.85 21.55 -1.42
C GLY A 159 88.72 23.01 -0.95
N GLN A 160 88.66 23.96 -1.88
CA GLN A 160 88.37 25.37 -1.56
C GLN A 160 86.94 25.53 -1.05
N ILE A 161 85.96 24.89 -1.71
CA ILE A 161 84.55 24.93 -1.29
C ILE A 161 84.34 24.26 0.07
N GLY A 162 84.86 23.03 0.25
CA GLY A 162 84.76 22.31 1.53
C GLY A 162 85.43 23.06 2.69
N GLY A 163 86.49 23.83 2.41
CA GLY A 163 87.21 24.64 3.39
C GLY A 163 86.57 25.99 3.75
N LEU A 164 85.51 26.44 3.07
CA LEU A 164 84.85 27.70 3.38
C LEU A 164 84.19 27.66 4.76
N ALA A 165 84.41 28.67 5.60
CA ALA A 165 83.65 28.79 6.84
C ALA A 165 82.15 28.99 6.54
N ALA A 166 81.26 28.39 7.34
CA ALA A 166 79.81 28.53 7.18
C ALA A 166 79.31 30.00 7.17
N ALA A 167 80.06 30.91 7.81
CA ALA A 167 79.77 32.34 7.78
C ALA A 167 80.08 32.99 6.41
N ALA A 168 81.08 32.50 5.68
CA ALA A 168 81.44 33.01 4.36
C ALA A 168 80.35 32.75 3.33
N ILE A 169 79.70 31.58 3.40
CA ILE A 169 78.57 31.20 2.53
C ILE A 169 77.45 32.26 2.53
N LYS A 170 77.17 32.92 3.66
CA LYS A 170 76.13 33.96 3.78
C LYS A 170 76.36 35.19 2.89
N SER A 171 77.59 35.39 2.41
CA SER A 171 77.94 36.55 1.58
C SER A 171 77.70 36.33 0.08
N PHE A 172 77.48 35.07 -0.34
CA PHE A 172 77.19 34.72 -1.72
C PHE A 172 75.79 35.19 -2.14
N THR A 173 75.62 35.49 -3.42
CA THR A 173 74.30 35.76 -4.02
C THR A 173 73.62 34.46 -4.45
N ALA A 174 72.32 34.51 -4.74
CA ALA A 174 71.58 33.37 -5.28
C ALA A 174 72.21 32.84 -6.58
N THR A 175 72.60 33.75 -7.49
CA THR A 175 73.23 33.42 -8.78
C THR A 175 74.58 32.75 -8.60
N GLN A 176 75.38 33.18 -7.62
CA GLN A 176 76.66 32.56 -7.32
C GLN A 176 76.50 31.17 -6.69
N ILE A 177 75.51 30.99 -5.80
CA ILE A 177 75.17 29.66 -5.26
C ILE A 177 74.74 28.71 -6.40
N GLY A 178 73.91 29.18 -7.33
CA GLY A 178 73.50 28.38 -8.49
C GLY A 178 74.63 28.06 -9.48
N ALA A 179 75.78 28.73 -9.37
CA ALA A 179 76.96 28.49 -10.19
C ALA A 179 77.95 27.44 -9.61
N LEU A 180 77.71 26.98 -8.37
CA LEU A 180 78.50 25.87 -7.80
C LEU A 180 78.30 24.60 -8.63
N GLU A 181 79.37 23.85 -8.89
CA GLU A 181 79.24 22.56 -9.54
C GLU A 181 78.61 21.53 -8.60
N THR A 182 77.99 20.48 -9.14
CA THR A 182 77.36 19.43 -8.31
C THR A 182 78.36 18.74 -7.39
N GLN A 183 79.60 18.56 -7.86
CA GLN A 183 80.71 17.99 -7.10
C GLN A 183 81.12 18.88 -5.93
N ASP A 184 81.04 20.20 -6.09
CA ASP A 184 81.33 21.18 -5.05
C ASP A 184 80.23 21.17 -3.97
N VAL A 185 78.98 21.06 -4.40
CA VAL A 185 77.83 20.96 -3.49
C VAL A 185 77.96 19.71 -2.60
N GLN A 186 78.48 18.60 -3.11
CA GLN A 186 78.78 17.39 -2.32
C GLN A 186 79.84 17.63 -1.23
N GLN A 187 80.77 18.58 -1.42
CA GLN A 187 81.78 18.91 -0.40
C GLN A 187 81.26 19.80 0.73
N LEU A 188 80.06 20.36 0.59
CA LEU A 188 79.47 21.18 1.64
C LEU A 188 79.04 20.33 2.84
N THR A 189 79.40 20.77 4.03
CA THR A 189 78.98 20.18 5.30
C THR A 189 77.57 20.63 5.68
N ALA A 190 76.90 19.85 6.53
CA ALA A 190 75.62 20.25 7.13
C ALA A 190 75.67 21.63 7.82
N ALA A 191 76.83 22.01 8.40
CA ALA A 191 77.03 23.31 9.01
C ALA A 191 77.07 24.46 7.99
N GLN A 192 77.68 24.24 6.82
CA GLN A 192 77.69 25.21 5.73
C GLN A 192 76.29 25.38 5.12
N PHE A 193 75.53 24.30 4.92
CA PHE A 193 74.12 24.39 4.50
C PHE A 193 73.26 25.21 5.46
N LYS A 194 73.42 25.00 6.78
CA LYS A 194 72.72 25.82 7.79
C LYS A 194 73.06 27.31 7.69
N GLY A 195 74.18 27.66 7.06
CA GLY A 195 74.58 29.04 6.75
C GLY A 195 73.76 29.71 5.65
N PHE A 196 73.06 28.96 4.80
CA PHE A 196 72.29 29.51 3.69
C PHE A 196 71.15 30.43 4.17
N THR A 197 70.86 31.44 3.37
CA THR A 197 69.83 32.45 3.64
C THR A 197 68.60 32.24 2.78
N LYS A 198 67.49 32.89 3.15
CA LYS A 198 66.21 32.83 2.40
C LYS A 198 66.31 33.24 0.92
N THR A 199 67.29 34.06 0.56
CA THR A 199 67.52 34.51 -0.81
C THR A 199 68.40 33.54 -1.59
N GLN A 200 69.22 32.73 -0.93
CA GLN A 200 70.16 31.82 -1.57
C GLN A 200 69.53 30.46 -1.89
N VAL A 201 68.66 29.95 -1.02
CA VAL A 201 68.04 28.62 -1.20
C VAL A 201 67.28 28.51 -2.54
N PRO A 202 66.46 29.50 -2.96
CA PRO A 202 65.82 29.44 -4.27
C PRO A 202 66.80 29.49 -5.46
N GLY A 203 68.06 29.89 -5.24
CA GLY A 203 69.12 29.92 -6.24
C GLY A 203 69.78 28.57 -6.50
N LEU A 204 69.54 27.55 -5.65
CA LEU A 204 70.02 26.20 -5.90
C LEU A 204 69.34 25.62 -7.15
N THR A 205 70.10 24.97 -8.02
CA THR A 205 69.53 24.29 -9.19
C THR A 205 68.96 22.93 -8.79
N THR A 206 68.06 22.36 -9.60
CA THR A 206 67.54 21.02 -9.35
C THR A 206 68.64 19.96 -9.41
N SER A 207 69.64 20.12 -10.29
CA SER A 207 70.82 19.25 -10.33
C SER A 207 71.65 19.31 -9.05
N GLN A 208 71.79 20.49 -8.45
CA GLN A 208 72.46 20.64 -7.15
C GLN A 208 71.66 20.00 -6.01
N ILE A 209 70.32 20.03 -6.07
CA ILE A 209 69.47 19.33 -5.09
C ILE A 209 69.61 17.81 -5.22
N VAL A 210 69.63 17.27 -6.45
CA VAL A 210 69.88 15.84 -6.71
C VAL A 210 71.27 15.42 -6.26
N ALA A 211 72.26 16.31 -6.33
CA ALA A 211 73.63 16.00 -5.92
C ALA A 211 73.84 15.99 -4.39
N LEU A 212 72.82 16.29 -3.57
CA LEU A 212 72.94 16.28 -2.11
C LEU A 212 73.22 14.87 -1.60
N GLU A 213 74.04 14.79 -0.56
CA GLU A 213 74.26 13.54 0.16
C GLU A 213 73.41 13.48 1.43
N THR A 214 73.07 12.26 1.87
CA THR A 214 72.29 12.03 3.09
C THR A 214 72.89 12.67 4.35
N SER A 215 74.23 12.81 4.40
CA SER A 215 74.96 13.49 5.49
C SER A 215 74.63 14.98 5.61
N GLN A 216 74.17 15.60 4.52
CA GLN A 216 73.85 17.02 4.42
C GLN A 216 72.39 17.32 4.81
N ILE A 217 71.53 16.29 4.88
CA ILE A 217 70.09 16.40 5.17
C ILE A 217 69.80 17.12 6.49
N ALA A 218 70.61 16.89 7.53
CA ALA A 218 70.44 17.58 8.81
C ALA A 218 70.58 19.12 8.66
N GLY A 219 71.48 19.55 7.78
CA GLY A 219 71.79 20.96 7.50
C GLY A 219 70.69 21.71 6.75
N ILE A 220 69.90 21.00 5.93
CA ILE A 220 68.81 21.60 5.13
C ILE A 220 67.50 21.73 5.91
N THR A 221 67.36 21.15 7.11
CA THR A 221 66.14 21.23 7.94
C THR A 221 65.50 22.63 8.02
N PRO A 222 66.21 23.72 8.37
CA PRO A 222 65.59 25.05 8.42
C PRO A 222 65.26 25.61 7.03
N LEU A 223 65.81 25.02 5.97
CA LEU A 223 65.72 25.46 4.58
C LEU A 223 64.60 24.78 3.80
N ILE A 224 64.05 23.65 4.28
CA ILE A 224 63.00 22.89 3.57
C ILE A 224 61.85 23.79 3.13
N LYS A 225 61.36 24.67 4.00
CA LYS A 225 60.27 25.61 3.69
C LYS A 225 60.61 26.69 2.64
N LEU A 226 61.90 26.85 2.31
CA LEU A 226 62.42 27.84 1.37
C LEU A 226 62.69 27.23 -0.02
N LEU A 227 62.64 25.91 -0.15
CA LEU A 227 62.79 25.23 -1.44
C LEU A 227 61.63 25.59 -2.37
N SER A 228 61.92 25.80 -3.66
CA SER A 228 60.89 25.91 -4.68
C SER A 228 60.20 24.56 -4.91
N THR A 229 59.04 24.58 -5.56
CA THR A 229 58.34 23.34 -5.93
C THR A 229 59.16 22.49 -6.90
N SER A 230 59.90 23.10 -7.83
CA SER A 230 60.79 22.39 -8.74
C SER A 230 61.96 21.72 -8.01
N GLN A 231 62.51 22.37 -6.98
CA GLN A 231 63.56 21.78 -6.14
C GLN A 231 63.03 20.60 -5.33
N VAL A 232 61.83 20.72 -4.75
CA VAL A 232 61.19 19.61 -4.02
C VAL A 232 60.86 18.44 -4.94
N ALA A 233 60.35 18.70 -6.14
CA ALA A 233 60.09 17.67 -7.15
C ALA A 233 61.37 16.95 -7.61
N ALA A 234 62.54 17.58 -7.48
CA ALA A 234 63.83 17.01 -7.84
C ALA A 234 64.49 16.19 -6.73
N LEU A 235 63.97 16.19 -5.49
CA LEU A 235 64.52 15.36 -4.41
C LEU A 235 64.51 13.88 -4.78
N GLU A 236 65.58 13.15 -4.52
CA GLU A 236 65.56 11.71 -4.76
C GLU A 236 64.69 11.01 -3.72
N THR A 237 64.15 9.84 -4.08
CA THR A 237 63.29 9.07 -3.16
C THR A 237 64.02 8.66 -1.89
N GLN A 238 65.34 8.43 -1.98
CA GLN A 238 66.19 8.05 -0.85
C GLN A 238 66.39 9.22 0.12
N ASP A 239 66.60 10.43 -0.40
CA ASP A 239 66.71 11.64 0.42
C ASP A 239 65.41 11.94 1.16
N LEU A 240 64.29 11.84 0.45
CA LEU A 240 62.98 12.07 1.04
C LEU A 240 62.65 11.01 2.11
N ALA A 241 63.02 9.74 1.89
CA ALA A 241 62.85 8.69 2.89
C ALA A 241 63.73 8.91 4.14
N ALA A 242 64.88 9.58 4.00
CA ALA A 242 65.75 9.93 5.12
C ALA A 242 65.24 11.13 5.96
N PHE A 243 64.21 11.85 5.50
CA PHE A 243 63.66 12.98 6.27
C PHE A 243 62.95 12.52 7.54
N ASP A 244 63.25 13.15 8.67
CA ASP A 244 62.54 12.90 9.92
C ASP A 244 61.07 13.40 9.82
N ALA A 245 60.16 12.52 10.21
CA ALA A 245 58.72 12.77 10.14
C ALA A 245 58.30 14.01 10.95
N LYS A 246 58.89 14.25 12.12
CA LYS A 246 58.44 15.28 13.06
C LYS A 246 59.07 16.65 12.82
N THR A 247 60.29 16.68 12.29
CA THR A 247 61.10 17.89 12.20
C THR A 247 61.32 18.38 10.78
N GLN A 248 61.23 17.51 9.76
CA GLN A 248 61.52 17.86 8.38
C GLN A 248 60.30 17.75 7.48
N ILE A 249 59.60 16.61 7.49
CA ILE A 249 58.39 16.42 6.68
C ILE A 249 57.32 17.46 7.00
N LYS A 250 57.08 17.74 8.28
CA LYS A 250 56.10 18.74 8.74
C LYS A 250 56.41 20.18 8.28
N LEU A 251 57.64 20.47 7.83
CA LEU A 251 58.02 21.80 7.35
C LEU A 251 57.63 22.06 5.88
N LEU A 252 57.28 21.02 5.12
CA LEU A 252 56.81 21.20 3.74
C LEU A 252 55.50 21.99 3.73
N SER A 253 55.43 23.00 2.87
CA SER A 253 54.19 23.71 2.57
C SER A 253 53.22 22.84 1.75
N SER A 254 51.98 23.28 1.60
CA SER A 254 50.99 22.60 0.75
C SER A 254 51.45 22.53 -0.71
N ALA A 255 52.00 23.62 -1.25
CA ALA A 255 52.52 23.68 -2.62
C ALA A 255 53.71 22.73 -2.83
N GLN A 256 54.62 22.65 -1.86
CA GLN A 256 55.75 21.72 -1.92
C GLN A 256 55.29 20.26 -1.80
N THR A 257 54.32 19.97 -0.92
CA THR A 257 53.75 18.62 -0.80
C THR A 257 53.07 18.20 -2.11
N GLY A 258 52.31 19.10 -2.74
CA GLY A 258 51.68 18.86 -4.04
C GLY A 258 52.66 18.76 -5.21
N ALA A 259 53.89 19.26 -5.07
CA ALA A 259 54.93 19.15 -6.07
C ALA A 259 55.67 17.79 -6.05
N LEU A 260 55.48 16.97 -5.01
CA LEU A 260 56.08 15.64 -4.94
C LEU A 260 55.55 14.75 -6.08
N GLY A 261 56.43 14.04 -6.79
CA GLY A 261 56.04 13.00 -7.73
C GLY A 261 55.42 11.78 -7.04
N THR A 262 54.73 10.94 -7.80
CA THR A 262 54.09 9.72 -7.28
C THR A 262 55.12 8.73 -6.73
N SER A 263 56.28 8.58 -7.36
CA SER A 263 57.37 7.74 -6.83
C SER A 263 57.96 8.26 -5.51
N GLN A 264 58.01 9.58 -5.34
CA GLN A 264 58.43 10.19 -4.07
C GLN A 264 57.41 9.93 -2.96
N ILE A 265 56.12 10.01 -3.28
CA ILE A 265 55.04 9.67 -2.35
C ILE A 265 55.12 8.19 -1.93
N GLN A 266 55.36 7.27 -2.86
CA GLN A 266 55.53 5.84 -2.58
C GLN A 266 56.74 5.54 -1.68
N ALA A 267 57.79 6.35 -1.77
CA ALA A 267 58.99 6.20 -0.95
C ALA A 267 58.81 6.66 0.50
N LEU A 268 57.75 7.42 0.82
CA LEU A 268 57.48 7.87 2.19
C LEU A 268 57.13 6.70 3.11
N THR A 269 57.68 6.71 4.31
CA THR A 269 57.28 5.76 5.36
C THR A 269 55.91 6.11 5.92
N THR A 270 55.24 5.15 6.55
CA THR A 270 53.97 5.37 7.27
C THR A 270 54.11 6.42 8.38
N ALA A 271 55.27 6.50 9.04
CA ALA A 271 55.56 7.52 10.03
C ALA A 271 55.62 8.93 9.43
N GLN A 272 56.22 9.08 8.24
CA GLN A 272 56.29 10.35 7.53
C GLN A 272 54.91 10.80 7.01
N LEU A 273 54.13 9.89 6.40
CA LEU A 273 52.75 10.18 5.99
C LEU A 273 51.87 10.54 7.19
N GLY A 274 51.99 9.81 8.30
CA GLY A 274 51.25 10.08 9.53
C GLY A 274 51.61 11.42 10.18
N ALA A 275 52.75 12.03 9.84
CA ALA A 275 53.16 13.34 10.33
C ALA A 275 52.66 14.51 9.47
N PHE A 276 52.01 14.26 8.33
CA PHE A 276 51.43 15.32 7.50
C PHE A 276 50.37 16.09 8.29
N ALA A 277 50.53 17.41 8.31
CA ALA A 277 49.53 18.32 8.82
C ALA A 277 48.38 18.51 7.82
N LYS A 278 47.25 19.05 8.30
CA LYS A 278 46.04 19.27 7.48
C LYS A 278 46.31 20.04 6.18
N ASN A 279 47.16 21.07 6.23
CA ASN A 279 47.52 21.86 5.04
C ASN A 279 48.36 21.06 4.04
N GLN A 280 49.17 20.09 4.49
CA GLN A 280 49.98 19.24 3.62
C GLN A 280 49.09 18.20 2.94
N VAL A 281 48.19 17.56 3.70
CA VAL A 281 47.17 16.67 3.13
C VAL A 281 46.34 17.41 2.08
N ALA A 282 45.91 18.65 2.35
CA ALA A 282 45.19 19.46 1.37
C ALA A 282 46.02 19.82 0.11
N GLY A 283 47.35 19.75 0.17
CA GLY A 283 48.24 19.95 -0.98
C GLY A 283 48.37 18.72 -1.88
N LEU A 284 47.99 17.52 -1.41
CA LEU A 284 48.09 16.30 -2.20
C LEU A 284 47.06 16.28 -3.33
N SER A 285 47.52 16.00 -4.54
CA SER A 285 46.69 15.72 -5.71
C SER A 285 46.07 14.32 -5.63
N THR A 286 45.01 14.09 -6.39
CA THR A 286 44.38 12.76 -6.50
C THR A 286 45.31 11.71 -7.08
N ALA A 287 46.18 12.07 -8.02
CA ALA A 287 47.20 11.16 -8.57
C ALA A 287 48.23 10.73 -7.51
N GLN A 288 48.62 11.64 -6.60
CA GLN A 288 49.49 11.29 -5.48
C GLN A 288 48.78 10.38 -4.48
N ILE A 289 47.49 10.59 -4.20
CA ILE A 289 46.71 9.70 -3.32
C ILE A 289 46.58 8.30 -3.92
N ALA A 290 46.21 8.19 -5.20
CA ALA A 290 46.11 6.91 -5.91
C ALA A 290 47.47 6.19 -6.01
N ALA A 291 48.58 6.91 -5.88
CA ALA A 291 49.91 6.32 -5.88
C ALA A 291 50.33 5.75 -4.52
N PHE A 292 49.56 5.95 -3.44
CA PHE A 292 49.90 5.35 -2.15
C PHE A 292 49.96 3.83 -2.28
N THR A 293 50.87 3.20 -1.56
CA THR A 293 50.89 1.75 -1.43
C THR A 293 49.81 1.30 -0.45
N THR A 294 49.33 0.07 -0.61
CA THR A 294 48.37 -0.58 0.30
C THR A 294 48.85 -0.55 1.76
N GLY A 295 50.15 -0.76 2.00
CA GLY A 295 50.78 -0.67 3.32
C GLY A 295 50.79 0.75 3.89
N GLN A 296 50.98 1.77 3.05
CA GLN A 296 50.88 3.18 3.46
C GLN A 296 49.45 3.52 3.89
N ILE A 297 48.44 3.08 3.15
CA ILE A 297 47.01 3.30 3.47
C ILE A 297 46.62 2.59 4.77
N GLY A 298 46.94 1.30 4.91
CA GLY A 298 46.67 0.54 6.13
C GLY A 298 47.36 1.12 7.37
N GLY A 299 48.54 1.74 7.20
CA GLY A 299 49.30 2.39 8.26
C GLY A 299 48.83 3.80 8.66
N LEU A 300 47.85 4.41 7.96
CA LEU A 300 47.37 5.75 8.30
C LEU A 300 46.63 5.76 9.64
N ALA A 301 46.96 6.69 10.53
CA ALA A 301 46.17 6.89 11.74
C ALA A 301 44.74 7.37 11.38
N ALA A 302 43.71 6.90 12.10
CA ALA A 302 42.32 7.33 11.89
C ALA A 302 42.12 8.86 11.98
N ALA A 303 42.97 9.56 12.74
CA ALA A 303 42.97 11.02 12.81
C ALA A 303 43.48 11.71 11.54
N ALA A 304 44.39 11.08 10.79
CA ALA A 304 44.93 11.62 9.54
C ALA A 304 43.86 11.63 8.43
N ILE A 305 43.03 10.58 8.37
CA ILE A 305 41.92 10.46 7.42
C ILE A 305 40.98 11.68 7.46
N LYS A 306 40.74 12.28 8.64
CA LYS A 306 39.90 13.49 8.80
C LYS A 306 40.40 14.71 8.01
N SER A 307 41.67 14.72 7.61
CA SER A 307 42.27 15.83 6.88
C SER A 307 42.07 15.75 5.37
N PHE A 308 41.61 14.60 4.85
CA PHE A 308 41.36 14.40 3.42
C PHE A 308 40.09 15.12 2.99
N SER A 309 40.07 15.64 1.77
CA SER A 309 38.85 16.12 1.11
C SER A 309 38.03 14.95 0.55
N SER A 310 36.76 15.18 0.20
CA SER A 310 35.93 14.19 -0.48
C SER A 310 36.54 13.75 -1.82
N THR A 311 37.13 14.67 -2.58
CA THR A 311 37.81 14.35 -3.86
C THR A 311 39.04 13.47 -3.67
N GLN A 312 39.79 13.67 -2.59
CA GLN A 312 40.94 12.82 -2.27
C GLN A 312 40.50 11.43 -1.78
N ILE A 313 39.41 11.35 -1.01
CA ILE A 313 38.79 10.06 -0.64
C ILE A 313 38.33 9.31 -1.89
N ALA A 314 37.69 9.99 -2.85
CA ALA A 314 37.25 9.39 -4.11
C ALA A 314 38.42 8.85 -4.97
N ALA A 315 39.64 9.35 -4.75
CA ALA A 315 40.84 8.94 -5.48
C ALA A 315 41.52 7.69 -4.90
N LEU A 316 41.09 7.20 -3.73
CA LEU A 316 41.56 5.92 -3.20
C LEU A 316 41.16 4.78 -4.15
N GLU A 317 42.08 3.87 -4.46
CA GLU A 317 41.73 2.70 -5.26
C GLU A 317 40.89 1.72 -4.43
N THR A 318 40.10 0.87 -5.08
CA THR A 318 39.25 -0.10 -4.36
C THR A 318 40.06 -1.06 -3.50
N VAL A 319 41.26 -1.46 -3.98
CA VAL A 319 42.21 -2.30 -3.24
C VAL A 319 42.78 -1.60 -2.00
N ASP A 320 42.89 -0.28 -2.03
CA ASP A 320 43.32 0.53 -0.88
C ASP A 320 42.20 0.66 0.16
N VAL A 321 40.96 0.83 -0.31
CA VAL A 321 39.78 0.88 0.56
C VAL A 321 39.64 -0.43 1.35
N GLN A 322 39.97 -1.58 0.76
CA GLN A 322 40.01 -2.87 1.46
C GLN A 322 41.05 -2.92 2.60
N GLN A 323 42.14 -2.15 2.52
CA GLN A 323 43.16 -2.09 3.58
C GLN A 323 42.75 -1.24 4.78
N LEU A 324 41.68 -0.46 4.67
CA LEU A 324 41.20 0.38 5.77
C LEU A 324 40.56 -0.49 6.86
N THR A 325 40.93 -0.22 8.10
CA THR A 325 40.33 -0.84 9.28
C THR A 325 39.01 -0.16 9.66
N ALA A 326 38.17 -0.86 10.43
CA ALA A 326 36.95 -0.27 11.01
C ALA A 326 37.24 1.01 11.82
N ALA A 327 38.41 1.10 12.48
CA ALA A 327 38.82 2.29 13.22
C ALA A 327 39.12 3.49 12.30
N GLN A 328 39.75 3.25 11.14
CA GLN A 328 39.99 4.29 10.13
C GLN A 328 38.68 4.76 9.49
N PHE A 329 37.75 3.85 9.16
CA PHE A 329 36.41 4.24 8.70
C PHE A 329 35.68 5.13 9.71
N LYS A 330 35.71 4.80 11.00
CA LYS A 330 35.15 5.66 12.05
C LYS A 330 35.77 7.08 12.09
N GLY A 331 36.96 7.25 11.51
CA GLY A 331 37.62 8.53 11.32
C GLY A 331 36.98 9.43 10.25
N PHE A 332 36.20 8.89 9.32
CA PHE A 332 35.55 9.67 8.25
C PHE A 332 34.56 10.68 8.81
N THR A 333 34.40 11.79 8.10
CA THR A 333 33.49 12.87 8.43
C THR A 333 32.26 12.87 7.51
N LYS A 334 31.18 13.53 7.92
CA LYS A 334 29.95 13.65 7.14
C LYS A 334 30.12 14.26 5.74
N THR A 335 31.20 15.02 5.51
CA THR A 335 31.51 15.62 4.20
C THR A 335 32.35 14.70 3.32
N GLN A 336 33.05 13.71 3.90
CA GLN A 336 33.86 12.74 3.17
C GLN A 336 33.05 11.54 2.69
N VAL A 337 32.07 11.11 3.49
CA VAL A 337 31.25 9.92 3.18
C VAL A 337 30.56 10.02 1.81
N PRO A 338 29.90 11.14 1.43
CA PRO A 338 29.34 11.28 0.09
C PRO A 338 30.38 11.28 -1.05
N GLY A 339 31.66 11.46 -0.73
CA GLY A 339 32.77 11.39 -1.69
C GLY A 339 33.22 9.96 -2.02
N LEU A 340 32.80 8.95 -1.26
CA LEU A 340 33.07 7.56 -1.62
C LEU A 340 32.37 7.22 -2.93
N THR A 341 33.08 6.59 -3.86
CA THR A 341 32.46 6.12 -5.11
C THR A 341 31.65 4.85 -4.85
N THR A 342 30.69 4.52 -5.73
CA THR A 342 29.94 3.27 -5.61
C THR A 342 30.85 2.05 -5.70
N ASN A 343 31.91 2.11 -6.51
CA ASN A 343 32.92 1.04 -6.59
C ASN A 343 33.69 0.87 -5.28
N GLN A 344 33.98 1.97 -4.57
CA GLN A 344 34.59 1.90 -3.24
C GLN A 344 33.63 1.36 -2.18
N ILE A 345 32.32 1.61 -2.31
CA ILE A 345 31.30 1.00 -1.42
C ILE A 345 31.20 -0.51 -1.66
N VAL A 346 31.17 -0.95 -2.92
CA VAL A 346 31.19 -2.37 -3.31
C VAL A 346 32.47 -3.07 -2.85
N ALA A 347 33.59 -2.35 -2.80
CA ALA A 347 34.87 -2.91 -2.37
C ALA A 347 34.99 -3.06 -0.84
N LEU A 348 33.99 -2.64 -0.05
CA LEU A 348 34.03 -2.79 1.40
C LEU A 348 34.02 -4.26 1.81
N GLU A 349 34.76 -4.57 2.86
CA GLU A 349 34.70 -5.89 3.48
C GLU A 349 33.78 -5.86 4.71
N THR A 350 33.17 -7.01 5.02
CA THR A 350 32.29 -7.16 6.20
C THR A 350 32.96 -6.77 7.52
N SER A 351 34.29 -6.92 7.63
CA SER A 351 35.09 -6.49 8.78
C SER A 351 35.06 -4.97 9.02
N GLN A 352 34.79 -4.19 7.98
CA GLN A 352 34.76 -2.72 7.99
C GLN A 352 33.37 -2.16 8.36
N ILE A 353 32.32 -2.99 8.29
CA ILE A 353 30.92 -2.60 8.50
C ILE A 353 30.69 -1.98 9.89
N ALA A 354 31.38 -2.49 10.94
CA ALA A 354 31.28 -1.89 12.27
C ALA A 354 31.73 -0.42 12.30
N GLY A 355 32.73 -0.08 11.48
CA GLY A 355 33.32 1.26 11.36
C GLY A 355 32.42 2.27 10.66
N ILE A 356 31.54 1.83 9.75
CA ILE A 356 30.62 2.70 9.00
C ILE A 356 29.32 3.01 9.74
N THR A 357 29.04 2.37 10.89
CA THR A 357 27.81 2.59 11.67
C THR A 357 27.41 4.07 11.84
N PRO A 358 28.27 4.99 12.35
CA PRO A 358 27.88 6.39 12.52
C PRO A 358 27.73 7.15 11.18
N LEU A 359 28.18 6.54 10.08
CA LEU A 359 28.27 7.12 8.74
C LEU A 359 27.10 6.76 7.84
N ILE A 360 26.35 5.69 8.14
CA ILE A 360 25.23 5.19 7.32
C ILE A 360 24.27 6.31 6.92
N LYS A 361 23.90 7.19 7.87
CA LYS A 361 22.99 8.32 7.61
C LYS A 361 23.54 9.41 6.65
N PHE A 362 24.82 9.36 6.33
CA PHE A 362 25.49 10.29 5.42
C PHE A 362 25.79 9.66 4.04
N LEU A 363 25.49 8.37 3.85
CA LEU A 363 25.58 7.75 2.53
C LEU A 363 24.57 8.39 1.57
N SER A 364 24.97 8.61 0.32
CA SER A 364 24.03 9.00 -0.74
C SER A 364 23.12 7.82 -1.11
N THR A 365 22.01 8.11 -1.78
CA THR A 365 21.10 7.07 -2.29
C THR A 365 21.81 6.15 -3.28
N SER A 366 22.70 6.68 -4.13
CA SER A 366 23.50 5.87 -5.05
C SER A 366 24.49 4.95 -4.33
N GLN A 367 25.09 5.40 -3.23
CA GLN A 367 25.96 4.56 -2.41
C GLN A 367 25.18 3.45 -1.71
N VAL A 368 23.98 3.74 -1.20
CA VAL A 368 23.11 2.72 -0.59
C VAL A 368 22.62 1.71 -1.62
N ALA A 369 22.24 2.15 -2.81
CA ALA A 369 21.86 1.26 -3.92
C ALA A 369 23.03 0.36 -4.39
N ALA A 370 24.27 0.77 -4.17
CA ALA A 370 25.46 0.01 -4.52
C ALA A 370 25.91 -1.01 -3.45
N LEU A 371 25.32 -1.01 -2.25
CA LEU A 371 25.66 -2.00 -1.21
C LEU A 371 25.40 -3.43 -1.72
N GLU A 372 26.33 -4.34 -1.52
CA GLU A 372 26.07 -5.74 -1.86
C GLU A 372 25.06 -6.35 -0.87
N THR A 373 24.32 -7.36 -1.32
CA THR A 373 23.31 -8.04 -0.48
C THR A 373 23.91 -8.62 0.79
N GLN A 374 25.16 -9.09 0.73
CA GLN A 374 25.92 -9.68 1.82
C GLN A 374 26.29 -8.62 2.86
N ASP A 375 26.72 -7.44 2.41
CA ASP A 375 27.05 -6.32 3.30
C ASP A 375 25.80 -5.82 4.02
N LEU A 376 24.69 -5.67 3.29
CA LEU A 376 23.43 -5.24 3.88
C LEU A 376 22.89 -6.28 4.88
N ALA A 377 23.02 -7.58 4.59
CA ALA A 377 22.63 -8.65 5.52
C ALA A 377 23.50 -8.66 6.80
N ALA A 378 24.74 -8.19 6.73
CA ALA A 378 25.62 -8.05 7.89
C ALA A 378 25.29 -6.84 8.79
N PHE A 379 24.37 -5.95 8.38
CA PHE A 379 24.00 -4.80 9.22
C PHE A 379 23.23 -5.24 10.47
N ASP A 380 23.62 -4.74 11.63
CA ASP A 380 22.87 -4.92 12.87
C ASP A 380 21.50 -4.22 12.80
N ALA A 381 20.45 -4.99 13.08
CA ALA A 381 19.07 -4.53 13.04
C ALA A 381 18.83 -3.33 13.96
N LYS A 382 19.43 -3.30 15.15
CA LYS A 382 19.12 -2.30 16.18
C LYS A 382 19.89 -0.99 16.01
N THR A 383 21.10 -1.05 15.48
CA THR A 383 22.04 0.08 15.47
C THR A 383 22.34 0.64 14.08
N GLN A 384 22.20 -0.16 13.02
CA GLN A 384 22.59 0.25 11.67
C GLN A 384 21.38 0.45 10.75
N ILE A 385 20.46 -0.51 10.68
CA ILE A 385 19.26 -0.41 9.84
C ILE A 385 18.40 0.81 10.20
N LYS A 386 18.25 1.10 11.49
CA LYS A 386 17.48 2.26 11.97
C LYS A 386 18.08 3.62 11.60
N LEU A 387 19.34 3.67 11.17
CA LEU A 387 20.01 4.90 10.75
C LEU A 387 19.74 5.27 9.29
N LEU A 388 19.21 4.36 8.48
CA LEU A 388 18.80 4.65 7.12
C LEU A 388 17.67 5.68 7.13
N SER A 389 17.79 6.73 6.34
CA SER A 389 16.71 7.67 6.07
C SER A 389 15.63 7.03 5.18
N SER A 390 14.48 7.70 5.03
CA SER A 390 13.44 7.27 4.08
C SER A 390 13.96 7.23 2.65
N ALA A 391 14.71 8.25 2.22
CA ALA A 391 15.30 8.31 0.88
C ALA A 391 16.31 7.17 0.63
N GLN A 392 17.15 6.87 1.63
CA GLN A 392 18.09 5.75 1.54
C GLN A 392 17.38 4.39 1.52
N THR A 393 16.31 4.24 2.32
CA THR A 393 15.50 3.00 2.31
C THR A 393 14.82 2.80 0.96
N GLY A 394 14.27 3.86 0.37
CA GLY A 394 13.67 3.82 -0.97
C GLY A 394 14.68 3.62 -2.11
N ALA A 395 15.97 3.86 -1.87
CA ALA A 395 17.03 3.63 -2.84
C ALA A 395 17.51 2.16 -2.87
N LEU A 396 17.10 1.32 -1.92
CA LEU A 396 17.43 -0.10 -1.93
C LEU A 396 16.77 -0.79 -3.15
N GLY A 397 17.51 -1.60 -3.88
CA GLY A 397 16.96 -2.49 -4.90
C GLY A 397 16.09 -3.60 -4.29
N THR A 398 15.27 -4.24 -5.10
CA THR A 398 14.41 -5.34 -4.67
C THR A 398 15.21 -6.55 -4.17
N SER A 399 16.34 -6.86 -4.80
CA SER A 399 17.26 -7.92 -4.33
C SER A 399 17.90 -7.59 -2.97
N GLN A 400 18.22 -6.32 -2.72
CA GLN A 400 18.72 -5.87 -1.42
C GLN A 400 17.65 -6.01 -0.33
N ILE A 401 16.39 -5.67 -0.66
CA ILE A 401 15.25 -5.87 0.23
C ILE A 401 15.05 -7.35 0.56
N GLN A 402 15.12 -8.25 -0.43
CA GLN A 402 15.01 -9.70 -0.22
C GLN A 402 16.14 -10.27 0.64
N ALA A 403 17.34 -9.66 0.59
CA ALA A 403 18.46 -10.07 1.41
C ALA A 403 18.34 -9.68 2.90
N LEU A 404 17.41 -8.78 3.25
CA LEU A 404 17.20 -8.38 4.64
C LEU A 404 16.63 -9.55 5.46
N THR A 405 17.20 -9.77 6.64
CA THR A 405 16.66 -10.72 7.61
C THR A 405 15.35 -10.20 8.21
N THR A 406 14.53 -11.12 8.76
CA THR A 406 13.31 -10.76 9.50
C THR A 406 13.60 -9.85 10.70
N ALA A 407 14.75 -10.02 11.36
CA ALA A 407 15.19 -9.15 12.45
C ALA A 407 15.47 -7.71 11.97
N GLN A 408 16.10 -7.55 10.79
CA GLN A 408 16.38 -6.25 10.19
C GLN A 408 15.09 -5.55 9.73
N LEU A 409 14.18 -6.26 9.06
CA LEU A 409 12.87 -5.72 8.69
C LEU A 409 12.02 -5.36 9.92
N GLY A 410 12.03 -6.20 10.96
CA GLY A 410 11.34 -5.93 12.22
C GLY A 410 11.89 -4.71 12.96
N ALA A 411 13.11 -4.24 12.63
CA ALA A 411 13.68 -3.02 13.17
C ALA A 411 13.29 -1.75 12.39
N PHE A 412 12.62 -1.87 11.25
CA PHE A 412 12.14 -0.70 10.50
C PHE A 412 11.17 0.11 11.36
N ALA A 413 11.43 1.41 11.45
CA ALA A 413 10.53 2.37 12.08
C ALA A 413 9.73 3.10 11.00
N LYS A 414 8.88 4.04 11.44
CA LYS A 414 8.02 4.84 10.56
C LYS A 414 8.77 5.48 9.38
N ASN A 415 10.00 5.95 9.61
CA ASN A 415 10.80 6.60 8.56
C ASN A 415 11.26 5.63 7.48
N GLN A 416 11.71 4.43 7.85
CA GLN A 416 12.14 3.42 6.87
C GLN A 416 10.93 2.88 6.10
N VAL A 417 9.83 2.57 6.79
CA VAL A 417 8.58 2.13 6.13
C VAL A 417 8.07 3.17 5.15
N ALA A 418 8.07 4.46 5.50
CA ALA A 418 7.67 5.54 4.60
C ALA A 418 8.58 5.68 3.36
N GLY A 419 9.81 5.17 3.41
CA GLY A 419 10.73 5.14 2.28
C GLY A 419 10.49 4.00 1.29
N LEU A 420 9.79 2.94 1.70
CA LEU A 420 9.57 1.77 0.85
C LEU A 420 8.64 2.08 -0.34
N SER A 421 9.09 1.77 -1.54
CA SER A 421 8.28 1.76 -2.75
C SER A 421 7.38 0.52 -2.82
N THR A 422 6.33 0.58 -3.62
CA THR A 422 5.43 -0.56 -3.87
C THR A 422 6.15 -1.75 -4.50
N ALA A 423 7.13 -1.52 -5.38
CA ALA A 423 7.95 -2.58 -5.96
C ALA A 423 8.84 -3.28 -4.92
N GLN A 424 9.35 -2.54 -3.93
CA GLN A 424 10.10 -3.14 -2.82
C GLN A 424 9.19 -3.94 -1.90
N ILE A 425 7.96 -3.50 -1.65
CA ILE A 425 6.97 -4.25 -0.85
C ILE A 425 6.59 -5.56 -1.56
N ALA A 426 6.25 -5.50 -2.85
CA ALA A 426 5.94 -6.69 -3.65
C ALA A 426 7.13 -7.66 -3.79
N ALA A 427 8.36 -7.18 -3.57
CA ALA A 427 9.55 -8.02 -3.60
C ALA A 427 9.82 -8.72 -2.26
N PHE A 428 9.07 -8.44 -1.18
CA PHE A 428 9.26 -9.16 0.07
C PHE A 428 9.03 -10.67 -0.13
N THR A 429 9.79 -11.48 0.58
CA THR A 429 9.50 -12.92 0.66
C THR A 429 8.36 -13.17 1.63
N THR A 430 7.64 -14.28 1.44
CA THR A 430 6.57 -14.74 2.34
C THR A 430 7.02 -14.82 3.81
N GLY A 431 8.24 -15.31 4.05
CA GLY A 431 8.84 -15.36 5.39
C GLY A 431 9.15 -13.97 5.98
N GLN A 432 9.51 -12.99 5.15
CA GLN A 432 9.71 -11.61 5.58
C GLN A 432 8.38 -10.95 6.00
N ILE A 433 7.30 -11.20 5.26
CA ILE A 433 5.95 -10.70 5.59
C ILE A 433 5.45 -11.28 6.92
N GLY A 434 5.53 -12.61 7.09
CA GLY A 434 5.16 -13.26 8.35
C GLY A 434 6.00 -12.80 9.54
N GLY A 435 7.24 -12.35 9.31
CA GLY A 435 8.15 -11.80 10.32
C GLY A 435 7.93 -10.34 10.70
N LEU A 436 7.04 -9.60 10.02
CA LEU A 436 6.81 -8.18 10.33
C LEU A 436 6.19 -8.00 11.71
N ALA A 437 6.73 -7.09 12.52
CA ALA A 437 6.09 -6.72 13.77
C ALA A 437 4.74 -6.03 13.52
N ALA A 438 3.70 -6.37 14.30
CA ALA A 438 2.37 -5.74 14.17
C ALA A 438 2.40 -4.21 14.31
N ALA A 439 3.39 -3.66 15.03
CA ALA A 439 3.59 -2.21 15.15
C ALA A 439 4.14 -1.57 13.86
N ALA A 440 4.90 -2.30 13.03
CA ALA A 440 5.45 -1.80 11.78
C ALA A 440 4.35 -1.58 10.74
N ILE A 441 3.34 -2.46 10.70
CA ILE A 441 2.18 -2.41 9.78
C ILE A 441 1.44 -1.07 9.89
N LYS A 442 1.33 -0.50 11.09
CA LYS A 442 0.70 0.82 11.32
C LYS A 442 1.36 1.96 10.54
N SER A 443 2.60 1.78 10.14
CA SER A 443 3.38 2.80 9.42
C SER A 443 3.22 2.71 7.89
N PHE A 444 2.60 1.65 7.37
CA PHE A 444 2.36 1.49 5.93
C PHE A 444 1.25 2.45 5.46
N SER A 445 1.43 3.03 4.29
CA SER A 445 0.37 3.77 3.60
C SER A 445 -0.64 2.81 2.96
N SER A 446 -1.82 3.33 2.57
CA SER A 446 -2.82 2.54 1.84
C SER A 446 -2.27 1.97 0.53
N THR A 447 -1.45 2.74 -0.20
CA THR A 447 -0.81 2.30 -1.45
C THR A 447 0.23 1.20 -1.21
N GLN A 448 0.96 1.24 -0.10
CA GLN A 448 1.91 0.18 0.25
C GLN A 448 1.19 -1.10 0.69
N ILE A 449 0.05 -1.00 1.38
CA ILE A 449 -0.80 -2.17 1.68
C ILE A 449 -1.37 -2.78 0.40
N ALA A 450 -1.87 -1.94 -0.53
CA ALA A 450 -2.39 -2.40 -1.81
C ALA A 450 -1.33 -3.12 -2.68
N ALA A 451 -0.04 -2.87 -2.44
CA ALA A 451 1.07 -3.50 -3.14
C ALA A 451 1.47 -4.88 -2.59
N LEU A 452 0.91 -5.32 -1.45
CA LEU A 452 1.10 -6.68 -0.97
C LEU A 452 0.48 -7.67 -1.96
N GLU A 453 1.20 -8.73 -2.31
CA GLU A 453 0.63 -9.78 -3.14
C GLU A 453 -0.41 -10.57 -2.33
N THR A 454 -1.37 -11.22 -2.99
CA THR A 454 -2.40 -12.01 -2.30
C THR A 454 -1.79 -13.16 -1.49
N VAL A 455 -0.72 -13.77 -2.01
CA VAL A 455 0.06 -14.80 -1.31
C VAL A 455 0.78 -14.27 -0.07
N ASP A 456 1.17 -12.99 -0.06
CA ASP A 456 1.76 -12.34 1.10
C ASP A 456 0.72 -12.04 2.18
N VAL A 457 -0.48 -11.62 1.76
CA VAL A 457 -1.60 -11.39 2.68
C VAL A 457 -1.95 -12.67 3.44
N GLN A 458 -1.85 -13.84 2.81
CA GLN A 458 -2.03 -15.14 3.48
C GLN A 458 -0.99 -15.40 4.58
N GLN A 459 0.20 -14.81 4.50
CA GLN A 459 1.24 -14.96 5.53
C GLN A 459 1.05 -14.04 6.74
N LEU A 460 0.12 -13.09 6.67
CA LEU A 460 -0.19 -12.22 7.81
C LEU A 460 -0.90 -13.01 8.91
N THR A 461 -0.41 -12.86 10.13
CA THR A 461 -0.99 -13.46 11.33
C THR A 461 -2.17 -12.65 11.85
N ALA A 462 -3.06 -13.28 12.62
CA ALA A 462 -4.14 -12.58 13.31
C ALA A 462 -3.63 -11.43 14.22
N ALA A 463 -2.41 -11.54 14.77
CA ALA A 463 -1.79 -10.48 15.56
C ALA A 463 -1.36 -9.28 14.70
N GLN A 464 -0.88 -9.52 13.47
CA GLN A 464 -0.53 -8.50 12.51
C GLN A 464 -1.76 -7.75 11.99
N PHE A 465 -2.88 -8.43 11.73
CA PHE A 465 -4.15 -7.78 11.38
C PHE A 465 -4.67 -6.85 12.48
N LYS A 466 -4.51 -7.20 13.76
CA LYS A 466 -4.83 -6.28 14.88
C LYS A 466 -4.01 -5.00 14.86
N GLY A 467 -2.89 -4.98 14.12
CA GLY A 467 -2.09 -3.79 13.86
C GLY A 467 -2.72 -2.80 12.87
N PHE A 468 -3.67 -3.22 12.02
CA PHE A 468 -4.26 -2.36 11.01
C PHE A 468 -5.08 -1.21 11.62
N THR A 469 -5.00 -0.06 10.97
CA THR A 469 -5.88 1.10 11.21
C THR A 469 -6.78 1.32 10.00
N LYS A 470 -7.66 2.33 10.05
CA LYS A 470 -8.52 2.70 8.91
C LYS A 470 -7.72 2.93 7.62
N THR A 471 -6.54 3.54 7.69
CA THR A 471 -5.68 3.77 6.51
C THR A 471 -5.21 2.47 5.87
N GLN A 472 -4.82 1.47 6.66
CA GLN A 472 -4.39 0.18 6.11
C GLN A 472 -5.59 -0.63 5.60
N VAL A 473 -6.74 -0.60 6.30
CA VAL A 473 -7.97 -1.24 5.82
C VAL A 473 -8.43 -0.63 4.50
N ASP A 474 -8.39 0.69 4.34
CA ASP A 474 -8.73 1.36 3.07
C ASP A 474 -7.78 1.01 1.93
N GLY A 475 -6.56 0.58 2.25
CA GLY A 475 -5.58 0.10 1.27
C GLY A 475 -5.81 -1.34 0.81
N LEU A 476 -6.60 -2.15 1.53
CA LEU A 476 -6.86 -3.53 1.14
C LEU A 476 -7.69 -3.57 -0.15
N THR A 477 -7.17 -4.24 -1.17
CA THR A 477 -7.91 -4.49 -2.40
C THR A 477 -8.94 -5.61 -2.20
N THR A 478 -9.95 -5.70 -3.05
CA THR A 478 -10.93 -6.79 -2.99
C THR A 478 -10.27 -8.15 -3.23
N ALA A 479 -9.25 -8.24 -4.07
CA ALA A 479 -8.47 -9.47 -4.27
C ALA A 479 -7.70 -9.88 -3.00
N GLN A 480 -7.18 -8.92 -2.24
CA GLN A 480 -6.54 -9.20 -0.94
C GLN A 480 -7.55 -9.60 0.13
N ILE A 481 -8.79 -9.10 0.09
CA ILE A 481 -9.88 -9.57 0.97
C ILE A 481 -10.28 -11.01 0.65
N VAL A 482 -10.40 -11.36 -0.63
CA VAL A 482 -10.66 -12.74 -1.08
C VAL A 482 -9.53 -13.68 -0.69
N ALA A 483 -8.29 -13.19 -0.62
CA ALA A 483 -7.13 -14.00 -0.24
C ALA A 483 -7.00 -14.26 1.27
N LEU A 484 -7.90 -13.74 2.10
CA LEU A 484 -7.85 -13.96 3.55
C LEU A 484 -8.08 -15.44 3.88
N GLU A 485 -7.39 -15.93 4.91
CA GLU A 485 -7.62 -17.27 5.44
C GLU A 485 -8.48 -17.22 6.71
N ILE A 486 -9.22 -18.31 6.97
CA ILE A 486 -10.06 -18.47 8.17
C ILE A 486 -9.26 -18.26 9.46
N SER A 487 -7.96 -18.62 9.47
CA SER A 487 -7.06 -18.43 10.62
C SER A 487 -6.86 -16.95 10.99
N GLN A 488 -7.09 -16.04 10.05
CA GLN A 488 -6.91 -14.59 10.18
C GLN A 488 -8.19 -13.88 10.67
N ILE A 489 -9.35 -14.55 10.64
CA ILE A 489 -10.67 -14.00 10.98
C ILE A 489 -10.70 -13.38 12.39
N ALA A 490 -10.03 -14.00 13.38
CA ALA A 490 -9.95 -13.46 14.74
C ALA A 490 -9.15 -12.14 14.81
N GLY A 491 -8.24 -11.90 13.86
CA GLY A 491 -7.44 -10.68 13.74
C GLY A 491 -8.20 -9.51 13.15
N ILE A 492 -9.15 -9.77 12.24
CA ILE A 492 -9.94 -8.74 11.55
C ILE A 492 -11.18 -8.28 12.33
N THR A 493 -11.59 -8.96 13.41
CA THR A 493 -12.75 -8.56 14.25
C THR A 493 -12.83 -7.05 14.54
N PRO A 494 -11.78 -6.35 15.04
CA PRO A 494 -11.86 -4.91 15.29
C PRO A 494 -11.95 -4.05 14.00
N LEU A 495 -11.62 -4.63 12.84
CA LEU A 495 -11.56 -3.98 11.54
C LEU A 495 -12.85 -4.10 10.73
N ILE A 496 -13.76 -5.04 11.08
CA ILE A 496 -14.99 -5.31 10.30
C ILE A 496 -15.79 -4.03 10.02
N LYS A 497 -15.97 -3.18 11.05
CA LYS A 497 -16.68 -1.89 10.92
C LYS A 497 -15.98 -0.86 10.03
N LEU A 498 -14.70 -1.08 9.70
CA LEU A 498 -13.87 -0.19 8.88
C LEU A 498 -13.85 -0.60 7.41
N LEU A 499 -14.31 -1.82 7.09
CA LEU A 499 -14.36 -2.32 5.72
C LEU A 499 -15.28 -1.45 4.86
N SER A 500 -14.87 -1.16 3.64
CA SER A 500 -15.73 -0.54 2.64
C SER A 500 -16.81 -1.52 2.16
N THR A 501 -17.87 -1.01 1.53
CA THR A 501 -18.91 -1.84 0.92
C THR A 501 -18.37 -2.76 -0.17
N ALA A 502 -17.39 -2.29 -0.95
CA ALA A 502 -16.72 -3.11 -1.97
C ALA A 502 -15.92 -4.27 -1.35
N GLN A 503 -15.23 -4.02 -0.22
CA GLN A 503 -14.52 -5.06 0.51
C GLN A 503 -15.48 -6.09 1.13
N VAL A 504 -16.62 -5.64 1.69
CA VAL A 504 -17.64 -6.55 2.23
C VAL A 504 -18.29 -7.39 1.11
N ALA A 505 -18.60 -6.78 -0.04
CA ALA A 505 -19.13 -7.47 -1.20
C ALA A 505 -18.15 -8.51 -1.80
N ALA A 506 -16.85 -8.37 -1.51
CA ALA A 506 -15.80 -9.28 -1.96
C ALA A 506 -15.53 -10.45 -1.00
N LEU A 507 -16.07 -10.44 0.23
CA LEU A 507 -15.91 -11.57 1.17
C LEU A 507 -16.45 -12.86 0.55
N GLU A 508 -15.73 -13.97 0.67
CA GLU A 508 -16.26 -15.23 0.20
C GLU A 508 -17.41 -15.71 1.08
N THR A 509 -18.30 -16.54 0.54
CA THR A 509 -19.44 -17.08 1.30
C THR A 509 -18.98 -17.90 2.50
N GLN A 510 -17.84 -18.59 2.38
CA GLN A 510 -17.23 -19.37 3.46
C GLN A 510 -16.68 -18.48 4.57
N ASP A 511 -16.01 -17.38 4.24
CA ASP A 511 -15.51 -16.41 5.22
C ASP A 511 -16.65 -15.77 6.00
N LEU A 512 -17.71 -15.35 5.29
CA LEU A 512 -18.87 -14.74 5.90
C LEU A 512 -19.62 -15.73 6.79
N ALA A 513 -19.77 -16.99 6.37
CA ALA A 513 -20.36 -18.04 7.19
C ALA A 513 -19.51 -18.37 8.44
N ALA A 514 -18.19 -18.21 8.36
CA ALA A 514 -17.27 -18.41 9.48
C ALA A 514 -17.31 -17.26 10.51
N PHE A 515 -17.92 -16.11 10.20
CA PHE A 515 -18.07 -15.03 11.18
C PHE A 515 -18.98 -15.44 12.34
N ASP A 516 -18.49 -15.27 13.56
CA ASP A 516 -19.35 -15.37 14.73
C ASP A 516 -20.45 -14.31 14.68
N ALA A 517 -21.69 -14.75 14.88
CA ALA A 517 -22.86 -13.89 14.75
C ALA A 517 -22.77 -12.66 15.66
N LYS A 518 -22.42 -12.85 16.94
CA LYS A 518 -22.52 -11.81 17.98
C LYS A 518 -21.31 -10.89 18.03
N THR A 519 -20.13 -11.39 17.70
CA THR A 519 -18.86 -10.66 17.86
C THR A 519 -18.29 -10.14 16.54
N GLN A 520 -18.69 -10.69 15.40
CA GLN A 520 -18.15 -10.31 14.09
C GLN A 520 -19.25 -9.82 13.15
N PHE A 521 -20.25 -10.65 12.84
CA PHE A 521 -21.30 -10.26 11.90
C PHE A 521 -22.13 -9.06 12.42
N LYS A 522 -22.44 -9.05 13.73
CA LYS A 522 -23.12 -7.92 14.38
C LYS A 522 -22.40 -6.57 14.15
N LEU A 523 -21.07 -6.56 13.99
CA LEU A 523 -20.29 -5.34 13.79
C LEU A 523 -20.47 -4.71 12.40
N LEU A 524 -21.01 -5.45 11.42
CA LEU A 524 -21.33 -4.88 10.11
C LEU A 524 -22.40 -3.79 10.26
N SER A 525 -22.14 -2.64 9.64
CA SER A 525 -23.11 -1.54 9.54
C SER A 525 -24.27 -1.90 8.62
N ASN A 526 -25.34 -1.11 8.65
CA ASN A 526 -26.48 -1.30 7.74
C ASN A 526 -26.06 -1.16 6.26
N THR A 527 -25.16 -0.23 5.92
CA THR A 527 -24.62 -0.07 4.56
C THR A 527 -23.76 -1.25 4.15
N GLN A 528 -22.98 -1.81 5.07
CA GLN A 528 -22.15 -3.00 4.79
C GLN A 528 -23.02 -4.25 4.58
N VAL A 529 -24.06 -4.46 5.40
CA VAL A 529 -25.03 -5.55 5.21
C VAL A 529 -25.77 -5.38 3.88
N GLY A 530 -26.17 -4.15 3.54
CA GLY A 530 -26.80 -3.85 2.24
C GLY A 530 -25.89 -4.07 1.03
N ALA A 531 -24.56 -4.10 1.20
CA ALA A 531 -23.60 -4.36 0.14
C ALA A 531 -23.38 -5.85 -0.17
N LEU A 532 -23.92 -6.76 0.66
CA LEU A 532 -23.79 -8.20 0.43
C LEU A 532 -24.48 -8.61 -0.87
N ASN A 533 -23.87 -9.47 -1.68
CA ASN A 533 -24.56 -10.03 -2.84
C ASN A 533 -25.56 -11.13 -2.43
N THR A 534 -26.41 -11.58 -3.35
CA THR A 534 -27.47 -12.57 -3.07
C THR A 534 -26.90 -13.92 -2.62
N SER A 535 -25.78 -14.37 -3.18
CA SER A 535 -25.11 -15.61 -2.75
C SER A 535 -24.54 -15.50 -1.33
N GLN A 536 -24.00 -14.34 -0.95
CA GLN A 536 -23.55 -14.07 0.41
C GLN A 536 -24.72 -14.06 1.40
N ILE A 537 -25.86 -13.47 1.06
CA ILE A 537 -27.07 -13.49 1.89
C ILE A 537 -27.58 -14.92 2.08
N GLN A 538 -27.65 -15.70 1.00
CA GLN A 538 -28.09 -17.09 1.06
C GLN A 538 -27.14 -17.97 1.92
N ALA A 539 -25.85 -17.66 1.95
CA ALA A 539 -24.86 -18.38 2.75
C ALA A 539 -24.88 -18.06 4.26
N LEU A 540 -25.63 -17.05 4.70
CA LEU A 540 -25.68 -16.67 6.12
C LEU A 540 -26.31 -17.75 6.99
N THR A 541 -25.78 -17.94 8.19
CA THR A 541 -26.40 -18.83 9.18
C THR A 541 -27.62 -18.17 9.82
N SER A 542 -28.57 -18.98 10.33
CA SER A 542 -29.73 -18.46 11.08
C SER A 542 -29.34 -17.56 12.26
N ALA A 543 -28.20 -17.84 12.91
CA ALA A 543 -27.67 -17.00 13.99
C ALA A 543 -27.21 -15.61 13.49
N GLN A 544 -26.62 -15.53 12.30
CA GLN A 544 -26.24 -14.26 11.67
C GLN A 544 -27.46 -13.47 11.19
N ILE A 545 -28.47 -14.16 10.64
CA ILE A 545 -29.75 -13.56 10.25
C ILE A 545 -30.45 -12.89 11.44
N GLN A 546 -30.39 -13.49 12.63
CA GLN A 546 -30.91 -12.88 13.86
C GLN A 546 -30.24 -11.55 14.23
N GLU A 547 -29.03 -11.30 13.74
CA GLU A 547 -28.30 -10.03 13.95
C GLU A 547 -28.59 -8.98 12.86
N ILE A 548 -29.41 -9.32 11.85
CA ILE A 548 -30.07 -8.34 10.96
C ILE A 548 -31.30 -7.80 11.69
N ASP A 549 -31.06 -6.80 12.53
CA ASP A 549 -32.11 -6.10 13.25
C ASP A 549 -32.88 -5.12 12.35
N ALA A 550 -33.92 -4.51 12.93
CA ALA A 550 -34.76 -3.52 12.25
C ALA A 550 -33.99 -2.28 11.72
N LYS A 551 -32.75 -2.02 12.17
CA LYS A 551 -31.93 -0.90 11.65
C LYS A 551 -31.11 -1.30 10.44
N LYS A 552 -30.74 -2.58 10.32
CA LYS A 552 -29.97 -3.11 9.18
C LYS A 552 -30.87 -3.53 8.02
N LEU A 553 -32.08 -4.01 8.32
CA LEU A 553 -33.03 -4.52 7.34
C LEU A 553 -33.40 -3.54 6.21
N PRO A 554 -33.58 -2.22 6.45
CA PRO A 554 -33.86 -1.27 5.36
C PRO A 554 -32.72 -1.14 4.33
N GLY A 555 -31.50 -1.58 4.68
CA GLY A 555 -30.37 -1.63 3.76
C GLY A 555 -30.45 -2.78 2.75
N LEU A 556 -31.31 -3.78 2.96
CA LEU A 556 -31.48 -4.92 2.05
C LEU A 556 -32.46 -4.61 0.92
N THR A 557 -32.01 -4.87 -0.30
CA THR A 557 -32.80 -4.87 -1.54
C THR A 557 -33.79 -6.05 -1.58
N THR A 558 -34.82 -5.94 -2.41
CA THR A 558 -35.77 -7.03 -2.64
C THR A 558 -35.10 -8.29 -3.20
N SER A 559 -34.09 -8.15 -4.06
CA SER A 559 -33.32 -9.31 -4.55
C SER A 559 -32.55 -10.04 -3.45
N GLN A 560 -32.00 -9.31 -2.48
CA GLN A 560 -31.36 -9.92 -1.30
C GLN A 560 -32.39 -10.63 -0.41
N ILE A 561 -33.58 -10.04 -0.21
CA ILE A 561 -34.66 -10.69 0.55
C ILE A 561 -35.14 -11.97 -0.16
N ALA A 562 -35.30 -11.93 -1.48
CA ALA A 562 -35.67 -13.09 -2.29
C ALA A 562 -34.62 -14.21 -2.30
N ALA A 563 -33.37 -13.93 -1.92
CA ALA A 563 -32.32 -14.92 -1.80
C ALA A 563 -32.32 -15.67 -0.46
N LEU A 564 -33.13 -15.22 0.52
CA LEU A 564 -33.25 -15.89 1.82
C LEU A 564 -34.04 -17.18 1.68
N THR A 565 -33.58 -18.21 2.37
CA THR A 565 -34.30 -19.48 2.52
C THR A 565 -35.38 -19.39 3.60
N SER A 566 -36.38 -20.26 3.51
CA SER A 566 -37.42 -20.41 4.56
C SER A 566 -36.83 -20.62 5.97
N THR A 567 -35.71 -21.34 6.11
CA THR A 567 -35.03 -21.52 7.41
C THR A 567 -34.42 -20.22 7.93
N GLN A 568 -33.86 -19.39 7.04
CA GLN A 568 -33.33 -18.07 7.42
C GLN A 568 -34.46 -17.11 7.79
N ILE A 569 -35.55 -17.08 7.02
CA ILE A 569 -36.73 -16.24 7.31
C ILE A 569 -37.33 -16.61 8.66
N GLY A 570 -37.42 -17.90 8.99
CA GLY A 570 -37.92 -18.36 10.29
C GLY A 570 -37.05 -17.95 11.48
N ALA A 571 -35.79 -17.56 11.23
CA ALA A 571 -34.90 -17.04 12.25
C ALA A 571 -35.11 -15.54 12.54
N PHE A 572 -35.96 -14.83 11.79
CA PHE A 572 -36.23 -13.42 12.06
C PHE A 572 -36.87 -13.18 13.43
N SER A 573 -36.48 -12.07 14.05
CA SER A 573 -37.16 -11.58 15.25
C SER A 573 -38.48 -10.91 14.88
N VAL A 574 -39.42 -10.85 15.83
CA VAL A 574 -40.69 -10.10 15.68
C VAL A 574 -40.46 -8.66 15.22
N ALA A 575 -39.45 -7.98 15.80
CA ALA A 575 -39.12 -6.61 15.43
C ALA A 575 -38.57 -6.51 13.98
N THR A 576 -37.81 -7.52 13.52
CA THR A 576 -37.30 -7.60 12.15
C THR A 576 -38.46 -7.81 11.17
N VAL A 577 -39.38 -8.73 11.47
CA VAL A 577 -40.57 -8.99 10.63
C VAL A 577 -41.44 -7.73 10.47
N GLN A 578 -41.66 -6.98 11.55
CA GLN A 578 -42.41 -5.71 11.52
C GLN A 578 -41.70 -4.58 10.77
N ALA A 579 -40.38 -4.68 10.59
CA ALA A 579 -39.58 -3.70 9.89
C ALA A 579 -39.49 -3.95 8.38
N LEU A 580 -39.91 -5.12 7.88
CA LEU A 580 -39.99 -5.40 6.45
C LEU A 580 -40.91 -4.38 5.75
N SER A 581 -40.46 -3.81 4.64
CA SER A 581 -41.35 -3.04 3.78
C SER A 581 -42.29 -3.95 2.99
N ASP A 582 -43.39 -3.39 2.50
CA ASP A 582 -44.39 -4.11 1.69
C ASP A 582 -43.73 -4.79 0.46
N ASN A 583 -42.82 -4.09 -0.22
CA ASN A 583 -42.04 -4.67 -1.34
C ASN A 583 -41.12 -5.82 -0.90
N GLN A 584 -40.55 -5.76 0.31
CA GLN A 584 -39.72 -6.84 0.83
C GLN A 584 -40.57 -8.05 1.24
N ILE A 585 -41.81 -7.85 1.71
CA ILE A 585 -42.75 -8.95 1.96
C ILE A 585 -43.07 -9.70 0.66
N GLN A 586 -43.36 -8.96 -0.42
CA GLN A 586 -43.57 -9.56 -1.74
C GLN A 586 -42.35 -10.33 -2.24
N ALA A 587 -41.15 -9.84 -1.94
CA ALA A 587 -39.91 -10.48 -2.35
C ALA A 587 -39.63 -11.82 -1.66
N LEU A 588 -40.31 -12.17 -0.56
CA LEU A 588 -40.12 -13.46 0.13
C LEU A 588 -40.51 -14.67 -0.74
N GLY A 589 -41.34 -14.47 -1.77
CA GLY A 589 -41.72 -15.52 -2.71
C GLY A 589 -42.24 -16.78 -2.01
N SER A 590 -41.81 -17.96 -2.49
CA SER A 590 -42.21 -19.25 -1.91
C SER A 590 -41.66 -19.50 -0.50
N ASP A 591 -40.58 -18.83 -0.12
CA ASP A 591 -39.98 -18.99 1.20
C ASP A 591 -40.76 -18.27 2.31
N ILE A 592 -41.88 -17.61 1.97
CA ILE A 592 -42.87 -17.07 2.93
C ILE A 592 -43.35 -18.13 3.95
N VAL A 593 -43.33 -19.41 3.58
CA VAL A 593 -43.62 -20.54 4.49
C VAL A 593 -42.71 -20.58 5.72
N GLY A 594 -41.51 -20.00 5.62
CA GLY A 594 -40.58 -19.84 6.73
C GLY A 594 -40.97 -18.76 7.73
N LEU A 595 -41.89 -17.85 7.39
CA LEU A 595 -42.28 -16.72 8.23
C LEU A 595 -43.19 -17.17 9.39
N THR A 596 -42.61 -17.82 10.39
CA THR A 596 -43.37 -18.37 11.53
C THR A 596 -43.96 -17.29 12.43
N GLN A 597 -43.41 -16.06 12.41
CA GLN A 597 -43.93 -14.90 13.16
C GLN A 597 -44.94 -14.07 12.35
N ILE A 598 -45.66 -14.67 11.39
CA ILE A 598 -46.61 -13.95 10.51
C ILE A 598 -47.68 -13.15 11.27
N GLY A 599 -48.12 -13.63 12.43
CA GLY A 599 -49.06 -12.91 13.30
C GLY A 599 -48.54 -11.56 13.82
N SER A 600 -47.25 -11.28 13.68
CA SER A 600 -46.65 -9.98 14.03
C SER A 600 -46.68 -8.93 12.92
N LEU A 601 -47.08 -9.30 11.69
CA LEU A 601 -47.14 -8.39 10.56
C LEU A 601 -48.11 -7.22 10.81
N LYS A 602 -47.86 -6.08 10.16
CA LYS A 602 -48.82 -4.98 10.09
C LYS A 602 -49.90 -5.32 9.08
N ASN A 603 -51.09 -4.73 9.22
CA ASN A 603 -52.16 -4.92 8.26
C ASN A 603 -51.74 -4.53 6.82
N SER A 604 -50.91 -3.49 6.65
CA SER A 604 -50.38 -3.13 5.32
C SER A 604 -49.49 -4.23 4.72
N GLN A 605 -48.71 -4.93 5.56
CA GLN A 605 -47.86 -6.04 5.13
C GLN A 605 -48.67 -7.29 4.77
N ILE A 606 -49.84 -7.49 5.40
CA ILE A 606 -50.79 -8.54 5.01
C ILE A 606 -51.40 -8.23 3.65
N VAL A 607 -51.86 -6.99 3.44
CA VAL A 607 -52.33 -6.50 2.13
C VAL A 607 -51.24 -6.60 1.06
N ALA A 608 -49.97 -6.43 1.45
CA ALA A 608 -48.86 -6.52 0.52
C ALA A 608 -48.55 -7.95 0.04
N LEU A 609 -49.09 -8.99 0.67
CA LEU A 609 -48.87 -10.37 0.21
C LEU A 609 -49.35 -10.52 -1.23
N THR A 610 -48.62 -11.28 -2.03
CA THR A 610 -49.13 -11.68 -3.33
C THR A 610 -50.08 -12.86 -3.18
N THR A 611 -51.03 -13.00 -4.10
CA THR A 611 -51.95 -14.15 -4.12
C THR A 611 -51.22 -15.50 -4.15
N ALA A 612 -50.08 -15.58 -4.85
CA ALA A 612 -49.25 -16.78 -4.83
C ALA A 612 -48.65 -17.06 -3.43
N GLN A 613 -48.25 -16.03 -2.69
CA GLN A 613 -47.76 -16.19 -1.31
C GLN A 613 -48.88 -16.57 -0.35
N ALA A 614 -50.07 -15.97 -0.48
CA ALA A 614 -51.24 -16.30 0.34
C ALA A 614 -51.61 -17.79 0.21
N ALA A 615 -51.61 -18.32 -1.01
CA ALA A 615 -51.87 -19.74 -1.28
C ALA A 615 -50.87 -20.68 -0.58
N LEU A 616 -49.62 -20.24 -0.38
CA LEU A 616 -48.55 -21.05 0.23
C LEU A 616 -48.55 -21.03 1.76
N LEU A 617 -49.27 -20.11 2.42
CA LEU A 617 -49.24 -19.99 3.88
C LEU A 617 -49.66 -21.30 4.55
N THR A 618 -48.91 -21.77 5.53
CA THR A 618 -49.29 -23.00 6.24
C THR A 618 -50.53 -22.79 7.10
N ALA A 619 -51.23 -23.88 7.44
CA ALA A 619 -52.36 -23.82 8.38
C ALA A 619 -51.94 -23.21 9.74
N THR A 620 -50.72 -23.49 10.23
CA THR A 620 -50.18 -22.86 11.44
C THR A 620 -50.01 -21.35 11.28
N GLN A 621 -49.50 -20.89 10.14
CA GLN A 621 -49.35 -19.47 9.85
C GLN A 621 -50.70 -18.75 9.77
N MET A 622 -51.68 -19.33 9.08
CA MET A 622 -53.04 -18.79 8.98
C MET A 622 -53.74 -18.72 10.34
N GLY A 623 -53.56 -19.74 11.18
CA GLY A 623 -54.09 -19.76 12.55
C GLY A 623 -53.43 -18.73 13.47
N ALA A 624 -52.20 -18.28 13.16
CA ALA A 624 -51.48 -17.28 13.95
C ALA A 624 -51.89 -15.82 13.65
N LEU A 625 -52.64 -15.57 12.57
CA LEU A 625 -53.10 -14.22 12.22
C LEU A 625 -54.15 -13.70 13.22
N THR A 626 -54.09 -12.43 13.56
CA THR A 626 -55.12 -11.76 14.37
C THR A 626 -56.39 -11.50 13.55
N ALA A 627 -57.53 -11.29 14.22
CA ALA A 627 -58.78 -10.93 13.54
C ALA A 627 -58.65 -9.69 12.64
N ALA A 628 -57.89 -8.68 13.07
CA ALA A 628 -57.64 -7.48 12.28
C ALA A 628 -56.79 -7.75 11.03
N GLN A 629 -55.85 -8.70 11.10
CA GLN A 629 -55.05 -9.14 9.95
C GLN A 629 -55.89 -9.97 8.98
N ILE A 630 -56.75 -10.87 9.46
CA ILE A 630 -57.71 -11.61 8.61
C ILE A 630 -58.60 -10.63 7.84
N GLY A 631 -59.12 -9.60 8.51
CA GLY A 631 -59.89 -8.53 7.87
C GLY A 631 -59.07 -7.68 6.88
N ALA A 632 -57.74 -7.75 6.89
CA ALA A 632 -56.87 -7.07 5.95
C ALA A 632 -56.51 -7.92 4.71
N ILE A 633 -56.82 -9.22 4.68
CA ILE A 633 -56.50 -10.09 3.52
C ILE A 633 -57.34 -9.66 2.31
N GLU A 634 -56.73 -9.48 1.15
CA GLU A 634 -57.47 -9.12 -0.06
C GLU A 634 -58.40 -10.26 -0.52
N THR A 635 -59.48 -9.94 -1.22
CA THR A 635 -60.44 -10.95 -1.71
C THR A 635 -59.80 -11.95 -2.67
N ALA A 636 -58.82 -11.50 -3.47
CA ALA A 636 -58.04 -12.37 -4.36
C ALA A 636 -57.21 -13.41 -3.58
N ASP A 637 -56.60 -12.99 -2.47
CA ASP A 637 -55.78 -13.84 -1.61
C ASP A 637 -56.62 -14.84 -0.82
N LEU A 638 -57.82 -14.44 -0.38
CA LEU A 638 -58.77 -15.35 0.27
C LEU A 638 -59.26 -16.46 -0.67
N ALA A 639 -59.46 -16.14 -1.95
CA ALA A 639 -60.00 -17.09 -2.93
C ALA A 639 -59.06 -18.27 -3.22
N VAL A 640 -57.77 -18.15 -2.91
CA VAL A 640 -56.76 -19.20 -3.13
C VAL A 640 -56.41 -20.00 -1.89
N LEU A 641 -57.07 -19.74 -0.75
CA LEU A 641 -56.86 -20.51 0.48
C LEU A 641 -57.54 -21.89 0.40
N SER A 642 -56.80 -22.91 0.79
CA SER A 642 -57.28 -24.28 0.94
C SER A 642 -58.19 -24.46 2.17
N SER A 643 -59.01 -25.51 2.16
CA SER A 643 -59.82 -25.90 3.31
C SER A 643 -59.00 -26.13 4.58
N THR A 644 -57.76 -26.65 4.46
CA THR A 644 -56.85 -26.84 5.59
C THR A 644 -56.41 -25.51 6.21
N GLN A 645 -56.14 -24.49 5.39
CA GLN A 645 -55.80 -23.14 5.85
C GLN A 645 -56.98 -22.41 6.51
N LEU A 646 -58.20 -22.69 6.09
CA LEU A 646 -59.42 -22.09 6.66
C LEU A 646 -59.84 -22.76 7.98
N ASN A 647 -59.68 -24.09 8.09
CA ASN A 647 -60.10 -24.88 9.25
C ASN A 647 -59.41 -24.53 10.58
N VAL A 648 -58.31 -23.77 10.54
CA VAL A 648 -57.57 -23.34 11.73
C VAL A 648 -58.04 -22.01 12.32
N TRP A 649 -58.98 -21.31 11.67
CA TRP A 649 -59.46 -20.02 12.14
C TRP A 649 -60.37 -20.14 13.37
N SER A 650 -60.11 -19.31 14.37
CA SER A 650 -60.97 -19.10 15.52
C SER A 650 -62.20 -18.26 15.19
N LYS A 651 -63.21 -18.31 16.05
CA LYS A 651 -64.42 -17.46 15.95
C LYS A 651 -64.10 -15.97 15.85
N ALA A 652 -63.04 -15.51 16.52
CA ALA A 652 -62.63 -14.11 16.46
C ALA A 652 -62.04 -13.75 15.10
N GLN A 653 -61.23 -14.63 14.52
CA GLN A 653 -60.66 -14.47 13.18
C GLN A 653 -61.75 -14.45 12.11
N THR A 654 -62.73 -15.35 12.19
CA THR A 654 -63.85 -15.40 11.24
C THR A 654 -64.74 -14.14 11.31
N MET A 655 -64.92 -13.58 12.50
CA MET A 655 -65.62 -12.29 12.68
C MET A 655 -64.83 -11.08 12.16
N GLY A 656 -63.54 -11.25 11.88
CA GLY A 656 -62.72 -10.20 11.26
C GLY A 656 -63.01 -9.99 9.78
N LEU A 657 -63.70 -10.93 9.12
CA LEU A 657 -64.04 -10.84 7.69
C LEU A 657 -65.11 -9.78 7.42
N SER A 658 -64.91 -9.01 6.35
CA SER A 658 -65.95 -8.18 5.74
C SER A 658 -66.93 -9.02 4.92
N THR A 659 -68.06 -8.43 4.56
CA THR A 659 -69.07 -9.05 3.69
C THR A 659 -68.51 -9.44 2.33
N ASN A 660 -67.59 -8.64 1.77
CA ASN A 660 -66.96 -8.93 0.48
C ASN A 660 -65.95 -10.08 0.60
N GLN A 661 -65.20 -10.15 1.70
CA GLN A 661 -64.27 -11.24 1.99
C GLN A 661 -65.00 -12.56 2.23
N LEU A 662 -66.16 -12.54 2.89
CA LEU A 662 -67.01 -13.71 3.05
C LEU A 662 -67.55 -14.21 1.70
N GLY A 663 -67.90 -13.31 0.78
CA GLY A 663 -68.32 -13.66 -0.59
C GLY A 663 -67.18 -14.19 -1.48
N ALA A 664 -65.92 -13.80 -1.21
CA ALA A 664 -64.75 -14.30 -1.93
C ALA A 664 -64.39 -15.75 -1.57
N LEU A 665 -64.86 -16.26 -0.43
CA LEU A 665 -64.83 -17.68 -0.07
C LEU A 665 -65.88 -18.46 -0.89
N THR A 666 -65.71 -18.55 -2.21
CA THR A 666 -66.65 -19.27 -3.08
C THR A 666 -66.51 -20.80 -2.94
N THR A 667 -67.62 -21.51 -3.24
CA THR A 667 -67.96 -22.96 -3.32
C THR A 667 -67.08 -24.06 -2.69
N SER A 668 -65.76 -23.92 -2.60
CA SER A 668 -64.89 -24.81 -1.81
C SER A 668 -64.76 -24.38 -0.35
N GLY A 669 -65.01 -23.10 -0.04
CA GLY A 669 -64.83 -22.50 1.28
C GLY A 669 -66.06 -22.48 2.19
N VAL A 670 -67.20 -23.06 1.79
CA VAL A 670 -68.42 -23.06 2.63
C VAL A 670 -68.59 -24.38 3.39
N THR A 671 -67.88 -25.44 2.99
CA THR A 671 -67.92 -26.76 3.66
C THR A 671 -67.39 -26.70 5.10
N TRP A 672 -66.37 -25.89 5.41
CA TRP A 672 -65.89 -25.78 6.80
C TRP A 672 -66.88 -25.09 7.75
N LEU A 673 -67.79 -24.26 7.22
CA LEU A 673 -68.86 -23.64 8.02
C LEU A 673 -69.99 -24.65 8.33
N THR A 674 -70.04 -25.77 7.59
CA THR A 674 -71.12 -26.77 7.68
C THR A 674 -70.67 -28.15 8.20
N THR A 675 -69.37 -28.49 8.23
CA THR A 675 -68.89 -29.84 8.58
C THR A 675 -68.67 -30.11 10.07
N THR A 676 -69.74 -30.09 10.87
CA THR A 676 -69.71 -30.74 12.21
C THR A 676 -70.80 -31.79 12.43
N THR A 677 -71.57 -32.17 11.41
CA THR A 677 -72.58 -33.23 11.49
C THR A 677 -72.49 -34.18 10.30
N ALA A 678 -72.30 -35.48 10.58
CA ALA A 678 -72.26 -36.60 9.62
C ALA A 678 -73.18 -36.42 8.39
N GLN A 679 -72.59 -36.50 7.20
CA GLN A 679 -73.26 -36.47 5.90
C GLN A 679 -73.78 -37.89 5.59
N ILE A 680 -75.08 -38.12 5.76
CA ILE A 680 -75.70 -39.42 5.46
C ILE A 680 -76.63 -39.23 4.27
N SER A 681 -76.39 -39.95 3.18
CA SER A 681 -77.22 -39.91 1.97
C SER A 681 -77.54 -41.31 1.46
N PRO A 682 -78.69 -41.45 0.80
CA PRO A 682 -78.86 -42.48 -0.21
C PRO A 682 -79.27 -41.92 -1.58
N LEU A 683 -79.18 -42.79 -2.58
CA LEU A 683 -79.48 -42.53 -3.98
C LEU A 683 -80.96 -42.83 -4.24
N VAL A 684 -81.68 -41.81 -4.69
CA VAL A 684 -83.12 -41.76 -4.88
C VAL A 684 -83.42 -41.65 -6.38
N LEU A 685 -84.42 -42.38 -6.85
CA LEU A 685 -84.91 -42.39 -8.23
C LEU A 685 -86.30 -41.74 -8.27
N ASP A 686 -86.47 -40.80 -9.18
CA ASP A 686 -87.76 -40.22 -9.54
C ASP A 686 -88.54 -41.22 -10.41
N LEU A 687 -89.55 -41.86 -9.84
CA LEU A 687 -90.29 -42.91 -10.55
C LEU A 687 -91.52 -42.40 -11.31
N ASN A 688 -91.92 -41.14 -11.10
CA ASN A 688 -93.14 -40.57 -11.69
C ASN A 688 -92.88 -39.41 -12.68
N GLY A 689 -91.63 -38.95 -12.79
CA GLY A 689 -91.18 -37.90 -13.71
C GLY A 689 -91.47 -36.48 -13.24
N ASP A 690 -91.75 -36.26 -11.95
CA ASP A 690 -92.00 -34.91 -11.39
C ASP A 690 -90.79 -34.28 -10.69
N GLY A 691 -89.62 -34.94 -10.76
CA GLY A 691 -88.36 -34.62 -10.10
C GLY A 691 -88.33 -35.07 -8.63
N ILE A 692 -87.14 -35.26 -8.06
CA ILE A 692 -86.99 -35.87 -6.73
C ILE A 692 -87.77 -35.13 -5.63
N LYS A 693 -88.66 -35.83 -4.93
CA LYS A 693 -89.44 -35.35 -3.79
C LYS A 693 -89.02 -36.06 -2.52
N THR A 694 -88.93 -35.28 -1.44
CA THR A 694 -88.51 -35.78 -0.13
C THR A 694 -89.47 -35.30 0.96
N LEU A 695 -89.56 -36.05 2.04
CA LEU A 695 -90.27 -35.68 3.27
C LEU A 695 -89.32 -34.96 4.22
N SER A 696 -89.83 -33.91 4.85
CA SER A 696 -89.06 -33.18 5.88
C SER A 696 -88.76 -34.06 7.08
N LEU A 697 -87.78 -33.67 7.91
CA LEU A 697 -87.49 -34.37 9.18
C LEU A 697 -88.75 -34.54 10.07
N ALA A 698 -89.71 -33.61 10.01
CA ALA A 698 -90.95 -33.67 10.77
C ALA A 698 -91.99 -34.67 10.21
N GLN A 699 -91.81 -35.13 8.97
CA GLN A 699 -92.68 -36.07 8.26
C GLN A 699 -91.97 -37.37 7.86
N GLY A 700 -90.65 -37.43 7.95
CA GLY A 700 -89.85 -38.61 7.63
C GLY A 700 -89.86 -39.66 8.75
N THR A 701 -89.01 -40.67 8.59
CA THR A 701 -89.11 -41.96 9.30
C THR A 701 -87.95 -42.19 10.30
N GLN A 702 -87.93 -43.39 10.87
CA GLN A 702 -86.84 -43.91 11.70
C GLN A 702 -86.19 -45.09 10.98
N PHE A 703 -85.28 -44.79 10.07
CA PHE A 703 -84.45 -45.79 9.41
C PHE A 703 -82.98 -45.53 9.73
N ALA A 704 -82.21 -46.60 9.95
CA ALA A 704 -80.78 -46.52 10.22
C ALA A 704 -80.00 -46.24 8.93
N LEU A 705 -80.08 -45.01 8.40
CA LEU A 705 -79.41 -44.59 7.16
C LEU A 705 -77.88 -44.77 7.22
N ASP A 706 -77.28 -44.79 8.41
CA ASP A 706 -75.93 -45.28 8.66
C ASP A 706 -75.92 -45.98 10.04
N PRO A 707 -75.68 -47.30 10.11
CA PRO A 707 -75.65 -48.04 11.38
C PRO A 707 -74.63 -47.51 12.40
N ASP A 708 -73.57 -46.84 11.92
CA ASP A 708 -72.53 -46.28 12.79
C ASP A 708 -72.96 -44.95 13.44
N VAL A 709 -74.08 -44.34 12.99
CA VAL A 709 -74.59 -43.05 13.47
C VAL A 709 -75.97 -43.21 14.11
N PRO A 710 -76.10 -43.12 15.45
CA PRO A 710 -77.39 -43.23 16.12
C PRO A 710 -78.30 -42.02 15.80
N THR A 711 -79.28 -42.24 14.94
CA THR A 711 -80.31 -41.27 14.56
C THR A 711 -81.65 -41.58 15.26
N LEU A 712 -82.33 -40.56 15.77
CA LEU A 712 -83.70 -40.66 16.31
C LEU A 712 -84.76 -40.57 15.20
N ARG A 713 -84.47 -39.81 14.15
CA ARG A 713 -85.37 -39.56 13.01
C ARG A 713 -84.59 -39.00 11.82
N ASN A 714 -85.07 -39.21 10.61
CA ASN A 714 -84.50 -38.64 9.39
C ASN A 714 -85.59 -38.05 8.48
N GLY A 715 -85.19 -37.18 7.55
CA GLY A 715 -85.95 -36.93 6.34
C GLY A 715 -86.01 -38.21 5.50
N TRP A 716 -86.97 -38.29 4.58
CA TRP A 716 -87.22 -39.52 3.83
C TRP A 716 -87.57 -39.25 2.38
N VAL A 717 -87.59 -40.28 1.54
CA VAL A 717 -88.08 -40.21 0.16
C VAL A 717 -89.62 -40.08 0.17
N ASP A 718 -90.21 -39.38 -0.82
CA ASP A 718 -91.67 -39.37 -1.00
C ASP A 718 -92.19 -40.74 -1.46
N ALA A 719 -93.45 -41.07 -1.17
CA ALA A 719 -94.07 -42.35 -1.53
C ALA A 719 -94.10 -42.65 -3.04
N ASN A 720 -93.97 -41.63 -3.90
CA ASN A 720 -93.95 -41.80 -5.35
C ASN A 720 -92.55 -42.04 -5.94
N ASP A 721 -91.50 -41.79 -5.15
CA ASP A 721 -90.11 -42.01 -5.53
C ASP A 721 -89.56 -43.27 -4.86
N GLY A 722 -88.34 -43.69 -5.23
CA GLY A 722 -87.75 -44.91 -4.70
C GLY A 722 -86.29 -44.80 -4.33
N LEU A 723 -85.85 -45.52 -3.31
CA LEU A 723 -84.45 -45.65 -2.93
C LEU A 723 -83.79 -46.76 -3.75
N LEU A 724 -82.60 -46.52 -4.30
CA LEU A 724 -81.81 -47.59 -4.91
C LEU A 724 -81.19 -48.46 -3.83
N VAL A 725 -81.40 -49.76 -3.91
CA VAL A 725 -81.02 -50.72 -2.87
C VAL A 725 -80.37 -51.98 -3.43
N ARG A 726 -79.57 -52.65 -2.60
CA ARG A 726 -79.04 -53.98 -2.84
C ARG A 726 -79.07 -54.77 -1.52
N ASP A 727 -79.85 -55.84 -1.50
CA ASP A 727 -79.94 -56.77 -0.36
C ASP A 727 -78.65 -57.59 -0.28
N LEU A 728 -77.72 -57.15 0.57
CA LEU A 728 -76.36 -57.70 0.65
C LEU A 728 -76.33 -59.01 1.45
N ASN A 729 -77.30 -59.22 2.34
CA ASN A 729 -77.39 -60.41 3.19
C ASN A 729 -78.38 -61.46 2.65
N ALA A 730 -79.07 -61.16 1.54
CA ALA A 730 -80.04 -62.00 0.83
C ALA A 730 -81.24 -62.43 1.69
N ASN A 731 -81.68 -61.61 2.64
CA ASN A 731 -82.80 -61.91 3.54
C ASN A 731 -84.17 -61.45 3.01
N GLY A 732 -84.20 -60.75 1.87
CA GLY A 732 -85.40 -60.23 1.23
C GLY A 732 -85.95 -58.93 1.82
N LYS A 733 -85.17 -58.23 2.64
CA LYS A 733 -85.48 -56.92 3.25
C LYS A 733 -84.29 -55.99 3.12
N ILE A 734 -84.55 -54.70 3.30
CA ILE A 734 -83.54 -53.66 3.44
C ILE A 734 -83.62 -53.17 4.88
N ASP A 735 -82.68 -53.60 5.71
CA ASP A 735 -82.75 -53.42 7.16
C ASP A 735 -81.99 -52.18 7.65
N ASP A 736 -80.97 -51.74 6.91
CA ASP A 736 -80.21 -50.53 7.22
C ASP A 736 -79.53 -49.90 5.98
N GLY A 737 -78.88 -48.75 6.19
CA GLY A 737 -78.26 -47.95 5.15
C GLY A 737 -77.08 -48.58 4.42
N THR A 738 -76.51 -49.69 4.92
CA THR A 738 -75.46 -50.42 4.19
C THR A 738 -75.99 -51.13 2.95
N GLU A 739 -77.30 -51.34 2.89
CA GLU A 739 -78.03 -51.93 1.76
C GLU A 739 -78.66 -50.87 0.84
N LEU A 740 -78.48 -49.58 1.15
CA LEU A 740 -78.76 -48.46 0.26
C LEU A 740 -77.48 -48.05 -0.49
N PHE A 741 -77.63 -47.43 -1.66
CA PHE A 741 -76.50 -46.77 -2.34
C PHE A 741 -76.35 -45.35 -1.81
N GLY A 742 -75.21 -45.03 -1.19
CA GLY A 742 -75.03 -43.75 -0.51
C GLY A 742 -73.76 -43.73 0.34
N THR A 743 -73.61 -42.73 1.22
CA THR A 743 -72.40 -42.63 2.07
C THR A 743 -72.26 -43.74 3.12
N ALA A 744 -73.31 -44.52 3.37
CA ALA A 744 -73.24 -45.68 4.26
C ALA A 744 -72.81 -46.98 3.53
N THR A 745 -72.80 -46.99 2.20
CA THR A 745 -72.35 -48.14 1.42
C THR A 745 -70.86 -48.38 1.67
N ARG A 746 -70.47 -49.64 1.88
CA ARG A 746 -69.06 -50.03 1.97
C ARG A 746 -68.55 -50.43 0.60
N LEU A 747 -67.49 -49.76 0.18
CA LEU A 747 -66.74 -50.04 -1.04
C LEU A 747 -65.94 -51.34 -0.89
N ALA A 748 -65.49 -51.93 -2.00
CA ALA A 748 -64.69 -53.16 -2.05
C ALA A 748 -63.38 -53.08 -1.25
N ASN A 749 -62.87 -51.87 -1.00
CA ASN A 749 -61.69 -51.61 -0.17
C ASN A 749 -62.00 -51.61 1.36
N GLY A 750 -63.27 -51.75 1.76
CA GLY A 750 -63.74 -51.75 3.14
C GLY A 750 -64.06 -50.36 3.71
N GLU A 751 -63.77 -49.28 2.99
CA GLU A 751 -64.11 -47.90 3.33
C GLU A 751 -65.56 -47.58 2.96
N LYS A 752 -66.12 -46.50 3.52
CA LYS A 752 -67.44 -45.99 3.12
C LYS A 752 -67.34 -45.19 1.84
N ALA A 753 -68.35 -45.27 0.99
CA ALA A 753 -68.42 -44.47 -0.23
C ALA A 753 -68.50 -42.97 0.09
N THR A 754 -67.93 -42.13 -0.78
CA THR A 754 -67.99 -40.67 -0.64
C THR A 754 -69.40 -40.12 -0.90
N ASP A 755 -70.18 -40.83 -1.71
CA ASP A 755 -71.51 -40.51 -2.19
C ASP A 755 -72.12 -41.76 -2.86
N GLY A 756 -73.41 -41.72 -3.19
CA GLY A 756 -74.14 -42.83 -3.80
C GLY A 756 -73.71 -43.17 -5.22
N TYR A 757 -73.17 -42.22 -5.98
CA TYR A 757 -72.67 -42.48 -7.34
C TYR A 757 -71.31 -43.20 -7.30
N ALA A 758 -70.45 -42.83 -6.36
CA ALA A 758 -69.22 -43.56 -6.06
C ALA A 758 -69.53 -45.00 -5.63
N ALA A 759 -70.55 -45.20 -4.77
CA ALA A 759 -71.03 -46.52 -4.38
C ALA A 759 -71.54 -47.34 -5.58
N LEU A 760 -72.33 -46.71 -6.46
CA LEU A 760 -72.91 -47.37 -7.62
C LEU A 760 -71.85 -47.67 -8.70
N SER A 761 -70.80 -46.85 -8.81
CA SER A 761 -69.71 -47.04 -9.78
C SER A 761 -68.86 -48.29 -9.55
N GLU A 762 -68.86 -48.88 -8.34
CA GLU A 762 -68.20 -50.17 -8.12
C GLU A 762 -68.88 -51.32 -8.85
N LEU A 763 -70.12 -51.11 -9.27
CA LEU A 763 -70.92 -52.12 -9.96
C LEU A 763 -70.81 -51.99 -11.48
N ASP A 764 -70.18 -50.94 -11.99
CA ASP A 764 -69.86 -50.76 -13.40
C ASP A 764 -68.68 -51.67 -13.78
N SER A 765 -69.02 -52.89 -14.19
CA SER A 765 -68.06 -53.96 -14.44
C SER A 765 -67.35 -53.83 -15.78
N ASN A 766 -67.92 -53.05 -16.72
CA ASN A 766 -67.36 -52.82 -18.05
C ASN A 766 -66.70 -51.43 -18.19
N GLY A 767 -66.89 -50.54 -17.21
CA GLY A 767 -66.29 -49.21 -17.11
C GLY A 767 -66.86 -48.21 -18.12
N ASP A 768 -68.08 -48.40 -18.59
CA ASP A 768 -68.70 -47.54 -19.62
C ASP A 768 -69.37 -46.27 -19.05
N GLY A 769 -69.35 -46.11 -17.72
CA GLY A 769 -69.91 -44.95 -17.03
C GLY A 769 -71.42 -45.06 -16.82
N ALA A 770 -72.01 -46.23 -17.04
CA ALA A 770 -73.41 -46.50 -16.79
C ALA A 770 -73.60 -47.89 -16.17
N ILE A 771 -74.68 -48.05 -15.40
CA ILE A 771 -75.12 -49.36 -14.93
C ILE A 771 -76.20 -49.88 -15.87
N THR A 772 -75.95 -51.03 -16.48
CA THR A 772 -76.83 -51.66 -17.48
C THR A 772 -76.97 -53.16 -17.24
N ALA A 773 -77.83 -53.84 -18.02
CA ALA A 773 -77.94 -55.30 -18.01
C ALA A 773 -76.65 -56.05 -18.39
N ALA A 774 -75.62 -55.35 -18.88
CA ALA A 774 -74.30 -55.94 -19.11
C ALA A 774 -73.49 -56.12 -17.81
N ASP A 775 -73.88 -55.45 -16.72
CA ASP A 775 -73.15 -55.45 -15.46
C ASP A 775 -73.49 -56.63 -14.56
N ALA A 776 -72.44 -57.22 -13.97
CA ALA A 776 -72.56 -58.43 -13.16
C ALA A 776 -73.57 -58.29 -12.00
N ALA A 777 -73.66 -57.11 -11.40
CA ALA A 777 -74.53 -56.83 -10.27
C ALA A 777 -75.93 -56.32 -10.68
N TRP A 778 -76.24 -56.17 -11.98
CA TRP A 778 -77.51 -55.61 -12.46
C TRP A 778 -78.74 -56.33 -11.90
N SER A 779 -78.71 -57.67 -11.87
CA SER A 779 -79.82 -58.48 -11.36
C SER A 779 -80.01 -58.43 -9.84
N GLU A 780 -79.05 -57.86 -9.11
CA GLU A 780 -79.08 -57.73 -7.65
C GLU A 780 -79.68 -56.40 -7.20
N LEU A 781 -79.73 -55.41 -8.10
CA LEU A 781 -80.28 -54.08 -7.84
C LEU A 781 -81.80 -54.11 -7.80
N LYS A 782 -82.33 -53.41 -6.81
CA LYS A 782 -83.77 -53.18 -6.64
C LYS A 782 -84.01 -51.72 -6.31
N VAL A 783 -85.26 -51.31 -6.42
CA VAL A 783 -85.72 -50.01 -5.93
C VAL A 783 -86.74 -50.28 -4.83
N TRP A 784 -86.51 -49.65 -3.67
CA TRP A 784 -87.45 -49.66 -2.57
C TRP A 784 -88.35 -48.44 -2.67
N GLN A 785 -89.60 -48.66 -3.06
CA GLN A 785 -90.64 -47.63 -3.04
C GLN A 785 -91.50 -47.81 -1.79
N ASP A 786 -91.10 -47.12 -0.72
CA ASP A 786 -91.80 -47.10 0.57
C ASP A 786 -93.11 -46.30 0.45
N SER A 787 -94.18 -47.01 0.08
CA SER A 787 -95.46 -46.39 -0.31
C SER A 787 -96.24 -45.85 0.88
N ASN A 788 -95.91 -46.28 2.10
CA ASN A 788 -96.52 -45.79 3.33
C ASN A 788 -95.59 -44.87 4.15
N SER A 789 -94.33 -44.71 3.71
CA SER A 789 -93.28 -43.88 4.31
C SER A 789 -92.94 -44.28 5.76
N ASP A 790 -93.08 -45.56 6.11
CA ASP A 790 -92.83 -46.07 7.46
C ASP A 790 -91.38 -46.48 7.72
N GLY A 791 -90.52 -46.46 6.70
CA GLY A 791 -89.10 -46.81 6.79
C GLY A 791 -88.82 -48.28 7.07
N VAL A 792 -89.78 -49.19 6.86
CA VAL A 792 -89.59 -50.64 7.06
C VAL A 792 -89.77 -51.36 5.72
N SER A 793 -88.70 -51.93 5.16
CA SER A 793 -88.79 -52.60 3.86
C SER A 793 -89.67 -53.86 3.89
N GLN A 794 -90.67 -53.91 3.01
CA GLN A 794 -91.64 -55.00 2.92
C GLN A 794 -91.65 -55.62 1.52
N ALA A 795 -92.05 -56.90 1.42
CA ALA A 795 -91.94 -57.67 0.16
C ALA A 795 -92.74 -57.08 -1.02
N GLY A 796 -93.78 -56.27 -0.76
CA GLY A 796 -94.56 -55.59 -1.81
C GLY A 796 -93.97 -54.25 -2.28
N GLU A 797 -92.94 -53.74 -1.60
CA GLU A 797 -92.34 -52.42 -1.83
C GLU A 797 -90.99 -52.49 -2.56
N LEU A 798 -90.37 -53.68 -2.58
CA LEU A 798 -89.13 -53.93 -3.31
C LEU A 798 -89.45 -54.34 -4.74
N LYS A 799 -89.09 -53.47 -5.69
CA LYS A 799 -89.28 -53.70 -7.12
C LYS A 799 -87.94 -53.95 -7.78
N SER A 800 -87.86 -54.95 -8.64
CA SER A 800 -86.70 -55.15 -9.53
C SER A 800 -86.63 -54.04 -10.58
N LEU A 801 -85.42 -53.76 -11.08
CA LEU A 801 -85.24 -52.78 -12.17
C LEU A 801 -86.10 -53.12 -13.40
N ALA A 802 -86.27 -54.41 -13.71
CA ALA A 802 -87.10 -54.88 -14.81
C ALA A 802 -88.60 -54.62 -14.59
N GLU A 803 -89.11 -54.72 -13.36
CA GLU A 803 -90.51 -54.40 -13.02
C GLU A 803 -90.82 -52.90 -13.16
N LEU A 804 -89.82 -52.06 -12.92
CA LEU A 804 -89.90 -50.61 -13.12
C LEU A 804 -89.56 -50.18 -14.55
N GLY A 805 -89.19 -51.12 -15.42
CA GLY A 805 -88.79 -50.81 -16.78
C GLY A 805 -87.48 -50.02 -16.88
N ILE A 806 -86.63 -50.02 -15.86
CA ILE A 806 -85.34 -49.32 -15.88
C ILE A 806 -84.38 -50.11 -16.79
N LYS A 807 -83.81 -49.41 -17.78
CA LYS A 807 -82.91 -49.97 -18.80
C LYS A 807 -81.44 -49.63 -18.52
N GLN A 808 -81.17 -48.44 -18.00
CA GLN A 808 -79.82 -47.93 -17.73
C GLN A 808 -79.86 -46.85 -16.65
N MET A 809 -78.80 -46.74 -15.84
CA MET A 809 -78.55 -45.62 -14.93
C MET A 809 -77.21 -44.95 -15.28
N ASP A 810 -77.20 -43.63 -15.49
CA ASP A 810 -75.99 -42.85 -15.78
C ASP A 810 -75.25 -42.51 -14.47
N LEU A 811 -73.93 -42.70 -14.47
CA LEU A 811 -73.07 -42.40 -13.32
C LEU A 811 -72.50 -40.98 -13.36
N ASN A 812 -72.69 -40.23 -14.45
CA ASN A 812 -72.16 -38.87 -14.60
C ASN A 812 -73.03 -37.85 -13.84
N ALA A 813 -72.88 -37.80 -12.53
CA ALA A 813 -73.63 -36.88 -11.68
C ALA A 813 -73.08 -35.45 -11.72
N GLN A 814 -73.99 -34.48 -11.66
CA GLN A 814 -73.71 -33.06 -11.56
C GLN A 814 -74.09 -32.55 -10.17
N ALA A 815 -73.25 -31.73 -9.55
CA ALA A 815 -73.53 -31.16 -8.25
C ALA A 815 -74.65 -30.10 -8.32
N THR A 816 -75.57 -30.13 -7.36
CA THR A 816 -76.65 -29.15 -7.25
C THR A 816 -76.77 -28.59 -5.83
N SER A 817 -77.45 -27.47 -5.69
CA SER A 817 -77.73 -26.81 -4.41
C SER A 817 -79.21 -26.84 -4.05
N VAL A 818 -79.96 -27.81 -4.58
CA VAL A 818 -81.41 -27.87 -4.40
C VAL A 818 -81.74 -28.40 -3.01
N MET A 819 -82.51 -27.62 -2.24
CA MET A 819 -83.08 -28.06 -0.96
C MET A 819 -84.55 -28.44 -1.17
N ASN A 820 -84.89 -29.69 -0.90
CA ASN A 820 -86.26 -30.18 -0.96
C ASN A 820 -86.70 -30.56 0.47
N ASN A 821 -87.69 -29.87 1.02
CA ASN A 821 -88.22 -30.11 2.38
C ASN A 821 -87.17 -30.20 3.51
N GLY A 822 -86.05 -29.48 3.37
CA GLY A 822 -84.95 -29.48 4.34
C GLY A 822 -83.90 -30.55 4.09
N ASN A 823 -84.03 -31.38 3.06
CA ASN A 823 -83.02 -32.34 2.61
C ASN A 823 -82.26 -31.76 1.41
N TRP A 824 -80.98 -32.08 1.30
CA TRP A 824 -80.13 -31.56 0.21
C TRP A 824 -80.04 -32.58 -0.91
N VAL A 825 -80.58 -32.24 -2.08
CA VAL A 825 -80.39 -33.00 -3.32
C VAL A 825 -79.03 -32.56 -3.87
N GLY A 826 -77.97 -33.33 -3.62
CA GLY A 826 -76.61 -32.84 -3.77
C GLY A 826 -75.93 -33.22 -5.07
N LEU A 827 -76.20 -34.42 -5.59
CA LEU A 827 -75.67 -34.90 -6.87
C LEU A 827 -76.83 -35.45 -7.70
N VAL A 828 -76.97 -34.99 -8.95
CA VAL A 828 -78.07 -35.39 -9.83
C VAL A 828 -77.53 -35.94 -11.14
N SER A 829 -78.03 -37.10 -11.56
CA SER A 829 -77.84 -37.70 -12.88
C SER A 829 -79.20 -38.22 -13.35
N SER A 830 -79.22 -39.25 -14.20
CA SER A 830 -80.46 -39.75 -14.78
C SER A 830 -80.47 -41.27 -14.96
N PHE A 831 -81.66 -41.83 -15.10
CA PHE A 831 -81.87 -43.19 -15.56
C PHE A 831 -82.82 -43.23 -16.76
N GLU A 832 -82.62 -44.18 -17.66
CA GLU A 832 -83.44 -44.39 -18.85
C GLU A 832 -84.35 -45.62 -18.64
N THR A 833 -85.61 -45.51 -19.04
CA THR A 833 -86.57 -46.62 -19.05
C THR A 833 -86.64 -47.30 -20.43
N VAL A 834 -87.22 -48.51 -20.50
CA VAL A 834 -87.30 -49.31 -21.73
C VAL A 834 -88.14 -48.68 -22.85
N ASP A 835 -88.99 -47.71 -22.52
CA ASP A 835 -89.76 -46.89 -23.45
C ASP A 835 -88.99 -45.66 -23.97
N GLY A 836 -87.78 -45.41 -23.45
CA GLY A 836 -86.87 -44.34 -23.88
C GLY A 836 -87.04 -43.02 -23.13
N GLU A 837 -87.90 -42.96 -22.11
CA GLU A 837 -87.99 -41.79 -21.22
C GLU A 837 -86.78 -41.72 -20.27
N THR A 838 -86.41 -40.50 -19.88
CA THR A 838 -85.29 -40.24 -18.98
C THR A 838 -85.79 -39.55 -17.72
N HIS A 839 -85.46 -40.11 -16.57
CA HIS A 839 -85.93 -39.67 -15.25
C HIS A 839 -84.75 -39.25 -14.37
N GLU A 840 -85.03 -38.42 -13.36
CA GLU A 840 -84.02 -37.94 -12.43
C GLU A 840 -83.57 -39.04 -11.46
N MET A 841 -82.27 -39.09 -11.21
CA MET A 841 -81.69 -39.88 -10.14
C MET A 841 -80.80 -38.97 -9.31
N ALA A 842 -80.86 -39.04 -7.99
CA ALA A 842 -80.08 -38.12 -7.16
C ALA A 842 -79.55 -38.75 -5.88
N ASP A 843 -78.35 -38.36 -5.49
CA ASP A 843 -77.85 -38.62 -4.13
C ASP A 843 -78.34 -37.51 -3.20
N VAL A 844 -79.10 -37.91 -2.18
CA VAL A 844 -79.87 -37.00 -1.33
C VAL A 844 -79.38 -37.09 0.11
N TRP A 845 -78.80 -36.00 0.61
CA TRP A 845 -78.43 -35.88 2.02
C TRP A 845 -79.66 -35.54 2.85
N PHE A 846 -80.21 -36.55 3.51
CA PHE A 846 -81.34 -36.37 4.42
C PHE A 846 -80.91 -35.61 5.67
N THR A 847 -81.77 -34.68 6.10
CA THR A 847 -81.62 -34.06 7.41
C THR A 847 -81.92 -35.10 8.49
N VAL A 848 -81.07 -35.21 9.50
CA VAL A 848 -81.20 -36.21 10.58
C VAL A 848 -81.25 -35.56 11.96
N GLU A 849 -82.10 -36.10 12.84
CA GLU A 849 -82.13 -35.77 14.27
C GLU A 849 -81.26 -36.77 15.04
N LYS A 850 -80.21 -36.28 15.70
CA LYS A 850 -79.31 -37.13 16.49
C LYS A 850 -79.76 -37.24 17.94
N ALA A 851 -79.61 -38.43 18.53
CA ALA A 851 -79.87 -38.62 19.95
C ALA A 851 -78.91 -37.78 20.82
N GLY A 852 -79.45 -36.83 21.60
CA GLY A 852 -78.71 -36.15 22.69
C GLY A 852 -78.18 -34.73 22.43
N VAL A 853 -78.60 -34.04 21.35
CA VAL A 853 -78.15 -32.65 21.06
C VAL A 853 -79.31 -31.65 21.25
N GLN A 854 -79.19 -30.72 22.21
CA GLN A 854 -80.13 -29.59 22.35
C GLN A 854 -79.92 -28.55 21.25
N VAL A 855 -81.00 -28.26 20.51
CA VAL A 855 -81.04 -27.46 19.27
C VAL A 855 -81.16 -25.96 19.58
N ALA A 856 -80.03 -25.27 19.73
CA ALA A 856 -79.96 -23.81 19.67
C ALA A 856 -79.06 -23.29 18.53
N GLY A 857 -78.34 -24.20 17.84
CA GLY A 857 -77.41 -23.87 16.75
C GLY A 857 -78.01 -23.88 15.34
N ASP A 858 -79.17 -24.52 15.12
CA ASP A 858 -79.72 -24.73 13.77
C ASP A 858 -80.48 -23.54 13.20
N VAL A 859 -81.05 -22.69 14.06
CA VAL A 859 -81.74 -21.46 13.60
C VAL A 859 -80.76 -20.47 12.99
N LEU A 860 -79.56 -20.31 13.57
CA LEU A 860 -78.53 -19.44 13.01
C LEU A 860 -77.93 -20.01 11.72
N ARG A 861 -77.75 -21.33 11.60
CA ARG A 861 -77.23 -21.97 10.37
C ARG A 861 -78.18 -21.78 9.18
N THR A 862 -79.47 -21.95 9.41
CA THR A 862 -80.52 -21.74 8.39
C THR A 862 -80.62 -20.27 7.99
N GLN A 863 -80.46 -19.34 8.95
CA GLN A 863 -80.46 -17.90 8.68
C GLN A 863 -79.21 -17.42 7.94
N VAL A 864 -78.03 -17.97 8.24
CA VAL A 864 -76.78 -17.61 7.53
C VAL A 864 -76.75 -18.20 6.11
N GLY A 865 -77.20 -19.45 5.93
CA GLY A 865 -77.37 -20.05 4.61
C GLY A 865 -78.39 -19.30 3.75
N GLY A 866 -79.55 -18.94 4.32
CA GLY A 866 -80.57 -18.13 3.66
C GLY A 866 -80.10 -16.71 3.32
N MET A 867 -79.22 -16.10 4.13
CA MET A 867 -78.64 -14.78 3.86
C MET A 867 -77.60 -14.82 2.74
N VAL A 868 -76.76 -15.86 2.67
CA VAL A 868 -75.80 -16.07 1.57
C VAL A 868 -76.54 -16.34 0.26
N GLN A 869 -77.63 -17.10 0.30
CA GLN A 869 -78.48 -17.38 -0.86
C GLN A 869 -79.23 -16.13 -1.34
N ALA A 870 -79.82 -15.35 -0.43
CA ALA A 870 -80.47 -14.08 -0.77
C ALA A 870 -79.49 -13.05 -1.37
N MET A 871 -78.22 -13.06 -0.95
CA MET A 871 -77.18 -12.21 -1.51
C MET A 871 -76.71 -12.68 -2.90
N ALA A 872 -76.61 -14.00 -3.12
CA ALA A 872 -76.27 -14.59 -4.42
C ALA A 872 -77.39 -14.36 -5.46
N GLU A 873 -78.65 -14.51 -5.04
CA GLU A 873 -79.83 -14.23 -5.86
C GLU A 873 -79.92 -12.75 -6.24
N PHE A 874 -79.67 -11.84 -5.28
CA PHE A 874 -79.62 -10.39 -5.53
C PHE A 874 -78.49 -9.99 -6.51
N ALA A 875 -77.32 -10.64 -6.44
CA ALA A 875 -76.20 -10.39 -7.35
C ALA A 875 -76.43 -10.93 -8.78
N SER A 876 -77.31 -11.92 -8.95
CA SER A 876 -77.61 -12.57 -10.25
C SER A 876 -78.73 -11.90 -11.05
N GLY A 877 -79.45 -10.93 -10.47
CA GLY A 877 -80.41 -10.09 -11.21
C GLY A 877 -81.72 -10.76 -11.64
N ALA A 878 -82.10 -11.89 -11.04
CA ALA A 878 -83.35 -12.59 -11.38
C ALA A 878 -84.41 -12.45 -10.28
N GLY A 879 -85.52 -11.76 -10.61
CA GLY A 879 -86.89 -12.05 -10.14
C GLY A 879 -87.25 -11.93 -8.64
N THR A 880 -88.29 -11.15 -8.36
CA THR A 880 -89.04 -11.09 -7.08
C THR A 880 -89.37 -12.47 -6.46
N PRO A 881 -89.12 -12.70 -5.15
CA PRO A 881 -89.62 -13.90 -4.46
C PRO A 881 -91.09 -13.76 -4.04
N THR A 882 -91.88 -14.79 -4.31
CA THR A 882 -93.27 -14.98 -3.82
C THR A 882 -93.32 -15.96 -2.65
N GLY A 883 -93.76 -15.51 -1.46
CA GLY A 883 -94.22 -16.31 -0.30
C GLY A 883 -93.10 -16.92 0.57
N THR A 884 -93.16 -17.03 1.91
CA THR A 884 -94.20 -16.82 2.94
C THR A 884 -93.54 -16.39 4.27
N THR A 885 -94.33 -15.73 5.12
CA THR A 885 -93.99 -15.06 6.39
C THR A 885 -93.34 -15.94 7.47
N GLY A 886 -92.09 -15.64 7.81
CA GLY A 886 -91.49 -15.91 9.12
C GLY A 886 -91.32 -14.58 9.87
N SER A 887 -92.12 -14.37 10.91
CA SER A 887 -92.20 -13.12 11.69
C SER A 887 -90.93 -12.85 12.50
N LEU A 888 -90.27 -11.71 12.28
CA LEU A 888 -89.31 -11.10 13.21
C LEU A 888 -90.06 -10.08 14.07
N THR A 889 -90.43 -10.45 15.29
CA THR A 889 -90.91 -9.48 16.29
C THR A 889 -89.70 -8.86 16.99
N ASP A 890 -89.17 -7.79 16.39
CA ASP A 890 -88.70 -6.56 17.06
C ASP A 890 -88.04 -5.65 16.01
N ALA A 891 -88.78 -4.63 15.59
CA ALA A 891 -88.38 -3.68 14.55
C ALA A 891 -87.61 -2.47 15.13
N PRO A 892 -86.63 -1.92 14.40
CA PRO A 892 -86.33 -0.50 14.41
C PRO A 892 -86.83 0.16 13.10
N ASP A 893 -87.75 1.11 13.27
CA ASP A 893 -88.13 2.25 12.41
C ASP A 893 -87.92 2.15 10.86
N PRO A 894 -89.01 2.01 10.07
CA PRO A 894 -89.00 1.99 8.60
C PRO A 894 -88.51 3.27 7.90
N THR A 895 -88.39 4.40 8.61
CA THR A 895 -88.06 5.69 7.98
C THR A 895 -86.57 5.86 7.68
N ARG A 896 -85.68 5.14 8.38
CA ARG A 896 -84.22 5.20 8.16
C ARG A 896 -83.72 4.31 7.01
N PHE A 897 -84.44 3.24 6.71
CA PHE A 897 -84.08 2.31 5.64
C PHE A 897 -84.40 2.90 4.25
N ALA A 898 -85.55 3.55 4.09
CA ALA A 898 -85.95 4.19 2.84
C ALA A 898 -85.05 5.37 2.42
N ALA A 899 -84.54 6.15 3.38
CA ALA A 899 -83.61 7.26 3.11
C ALA A 899 -82.21 6.78 2.68
N SER A 900 -81.76 5.65 3.22
CA SER A 900 -80.46 5.05 2.91
C SER A 900 -80.46 4.39 1.52
N VAL A 901 -81.58 3.76 1.14
CA VAL A 901 -81.78 3.15 -0.19
C VAL A 901 -81.95 4.23 -1.28
N ALA A 902 -82.64 5.34 -0.99
CA ALA A 902 -82.75 6.46 -1.92
C ALA A 902 -81.40 7.18 -2.13
N SER A 903 -80.59 7.33 -1.08
CA SER A 903 -79.23 7.88 -1.18
C SER A 903 -78.34 6.99 -2.06
N MET A 904 -78.38 5.67 -1.84
CA MET A 904 -77.56 4.71 -2.59
C MET A 904 -77.98 4.59 -4.07
N ALA A 905 -79.28 4.67 -4.38
CA ALA A 905 -79.78 4.73 -5.76
C ALA A 905 -79.37 6.02 -6.49
N THR A 906 -79.30 7.15 -5.78
CA THR A 906 -78.87 8.44 -6.32
C THR A 906 -77.35 8.46 -6.58
N THR A 907 -76.56 7.82 -5.71
CA THR A 907 -75.12 7.63 -5.89
C THR A 907 -74.79 6.68 -7.05
N LEU A 908 -75.55 5.59 -7.22
CA LEU A 908 -75.34 4.63 -8.30
C LEU A 908 -75.73 5.21 -9.68
N THR A 909 -76.78 6.04 -9.74
CA THR A 909 -77.17 6.76 -10.96
C THR A 909 -76.14 7.83 -11.36
N SER A 910 -75.46 8.44 -10.37
CA SER A 910 -74.38 9.40 -10.60
C SER A 910 -73.07 8.73 -11.07
N PHE A 911 -72.81 7.50 -10.65
CA PHE A 911 -71.67 6.69 -11.09
C PHE A 911 -71.81 6.21 -12.55
N MET A 912 -73.03 5.86 -12.99
CA MET A 912 -73.28 5.38 -14.36
C MET A 912 -73.30 6.50 -15.43
N GLN A 913 -73.33 7.79 -15.04
CA GLN A 913 -73.35 8.94 -15.96
C GLN A 913 -71.99 9.63 -16.17
N GLY A 914 -70.90 9.08 -15.63
CA GLY A 914 -69.53 9.46 -16.03
C GLY A 914 -69.11 10.89 -15.69
N ASN A 915 -69.26 11.33 -14.43
CA ASN A 915 -68.71 12.61 -13.94
C ASN A 915 -67.54 12.37 -12.96
N PRO A 916 -66.38 13.07 -13.07
CA PRO A 916 -65.11 12.62 -12.50
C PRO A 916 -64.77 13.17 -11.10
N ASP A 917 -65.75 13.33 -10.21
CA ASP A 917 -65.50 13.95 -8.89
C ASP A 917 -66.12 13.13 -7.75
N PHE A 918 -65.37 12.14 -7.25
CA PHE A 918 -65.58 11.55 -5.93
C PHE A 918 -64.23 11.09 -5.33
N GLY A 919 -63.67 11.94 -4.46
CA GLY A 919 -62.43 11.62 -3.73
C GLY A 919 -61.85 12.72 -2.84
N ALA A 920 -62.66 13.57 -2.19
CA ALA A 920 -62.25 14.44 -1.07
C ALA A 920 -63.50 14.65 -0.19
N HIS A 921 -63.54 14.33 1.10
CA HIS A 921 -62.70 14.81 2.18
C HIS A 921 -62.66 13.76 3.31
N SER A 922 -61.51 13.46 3.90
CA SER A 922 -60.98 14.27 5.02
C SER A 922 -59.50 13.95 5.26
N GLY A 923 -58.70 15.00 5.49
CA GLY A 923 -57.29 14.87 5.87
C GLY A 923 -56.39 15.97 5.30
N THR A 924 -56.62 17.21 5.68
CA THR A 924 -55.73 18.37 5.46
C THR A 924 -54.33 18.13 6.00
N ALA A 925 -53.29 18.37 5.19
CA ALA A 925 -52.09 19.17 5.53
C ALA A 925 -51.01 19.14 4.43
N LEU A 926 -50.72 20.32 3.88
CA LEU A 926 -49.53 20.75 3.12
C LEU A 926 -49.31 20.21 1.69
N ALA A 927 -49.80 21.00 0.74
CA ALA A 927 -49.08 21.27 -0.51
C ALA A 927 -48.51 22.69 -0.45
N SER A 928 -47.19 22.83 -0.58
CA SER A 928 -46.59 24.02 -1.14
C SER A 928 -45.38 23.65 -1.99
N VAL A 929 -45.22 24.43 -3.06
CA VAL A 929 -44.10 24.48 -4.02
C VAL A 929 -44.25 23.58 -5.26
N LEU A 930 -44.82 24.16 -6.31
CA LEU A 930 -44.12 24.35 -7.60
C LEU A 930 -44.94 25.25 -8.53
N LYS A 931 -44.40 26.43 -8.86
CA LYS A 931 -44.55 27.19 -10.12
C LYS A 931 -43.67 28.46 -10.01
N PRO A 932 -43.36 29.15 -11.12
CA PRO A 932 -42.29 28.91 -12.09
C PRO A 932 -41.15 29.95 -11.94
N GLN A 933 -40.04 29.81 -12.66
CA GLN A 933 -38.95 30.81 -12.72
C GLN A 933 -38.87 31.43 -14.13
N GLU A 934 -38.76 32.76 -14.19
CA GLU A 934 -37.82 33.56 -15.03
C GLU A 934 -37.97 35.06 -14.65
N PRO A 935 -37.03 35.99 -14.97
CA PRO A 935 -35.56 35.94 -15.09
C PRO A 935 -34.85 37.14 -14.36
N GLY A 936 -33.52 37.07 -14.11
CA GLY A 936 -32.70 38.28 -13.81
C GLY A 936 -31.51 38.14 -12.83
N LYS A 937 -30.28 38.28 -13.38
CA LYS A 937 -28.92 38.38 -12.76
C LYS A 937 -28.74 39.53 -11.70
N PRO A 938 -27.59 39.72 -10.97
CA PRO A 938 -26.21 39.17 -11.15
C PRO A 938 -25.35 38.83 -9.88
N GLN A 939 -24.13 38.29 -10.14
CA GLN A 939 -22.86 38.25 -9.34
C GLN A 939 -22.77 37.31 -8.10
N THR A 940 -21.72 36.49 -7.84
CA THR A 940 -20.38 36.24 -8.42
C THR A 940 -19.77 34.97 -7.80
N ASP A 941 -18.89 34.29 -8.57
CA ASP A 941 -17.79 33.37 -8.19
C ASP A 941 -18.11 31.99 -7.56
N LEU A 942 -17.48 30.85 -7.88
CA LEU A 942 -16.28 30.51 -8.67
C LEU A 942 -16.52 29.20 -9.45
N LEU A 943 -16.03 29.17 -10.69
CA LEU A 943 -15.77 27.97 -11.49
C LEU A 943 -14.50 27.26 -10.97
N THR A 944 -14.47 25.93 -11.01
CA THR A 944 -13.36 25.19 -11.66
C THR A 944 -13.77 23.74 -11.93
N VAL A 945 -13.82 23.42 -13.21
CA VAL A 945 -13.87 22.08 -13.79
C VAL A 945 -12.43 21.68 -14.12
N SER A 946 -12.10 20.40 -13.94
CA SER A 946 -10.88 19.81 -14.49
C SER A 946 -10.79 19.94 -16.01
N PRO A 947 -9.58 19.89 -16.57
CA PRO A 947 -9.39 18.91 -17.64
C PRO A 947 -8.10 18.10 -17.48
N MET A 948 -8.18 16.84 -17.87
CA MET A 948 -7.05 16.00 -18.25
C MET A 948 -6.21 16.69 -19.33
N LEU A 949 -4.89 16.67 -19.16
CA LEU A 949 -3.93 16.67 -20.25
C LEU A 949 -2.68 15.89 -19.85
N THR A 950 -2.28 15.03 -20.77
CA THR A 950 -1.09 14.19 -20.79
C THR A 950 0.19 14.98 -21.09
N SER A 951 1.30 14.61 -20.46
CA SER A 951 2.63 14.29 -21.06
C SER A 951 3.84 14.82 -20.28
N SER A 952 4.74 13.86 -20.00
CA SER A 952 6.20 13.91 -20.12
C SER A 952 7.01 15.08 -19.54
N SER A 953 7.72 14.83 -18.44
CA SER A 953 9.21 14.80 -18.33
C SER A 953 9.62 14.35 -16.92
#